data_AF-U7QMN1-F1
#
_entry.id   AF-U7QMN1-F1
#
_cell.length_a   1.000
_cell.length_b   1.000
_cell.length_c   1.000
_cell.angle_alpha   90.00
_cell.angle_beta   90.00
_cell.angle_gamma   90.00
#
_symmetry.space_group_name_H-M   'P 1'
#
loop_
_entity.id
_entity.type
_entity.pdbx_description
1 polymer ?
#
loop_
_entity_poly.entity_id
_entity_poly.type
_entity_poly.pdbx_seq_one_letter_code
_entity_poly.pdbx_strand_id
1 'polypeptide(L)'
;MPYKPLEISTPKPVLSWANHSLASQETQMAKNVASLPFVFKHVALMPDVHLGKGALVGSVIATKDAIIPAAVGVDIGCGMCAVKMPFSGEQLEGKLKQIRLEIEAAIPVGFNANKDIEKSVSNWQGWRQFKDLHSKVQNLESKALKQLGSLGSGNHFIELCIDSENAVWLMLHSGSRNIGNMLAQRHIESAKALAKLAEMKLPDPDLAYFIAGTPEFSAYWRDLQWAQNYARYNREVMMARFKRIVEQAIAGGKPTKPLLEVNCHHNYAEKEVHFGEDVYVTRKGAVRAQENDYGIIPGSMGAKSFIVKGKGNAESYCSCFATGTKVLTEFGLMNIEDIFNSSLPIKLISYNEKLKKFEAKNILDKSERIASANKYSFSQTRRRLENTITCTPNHPFATYQQGILSYLPIEDITSFPGGAIVPTNINIPSSLSAEEQDLNFYYLLGVILSDGTIYRKERKNAPQIQDRIRNGKYLNSYIRIYQSQEPSKQPFIQHLEELFKSYTAKVSSRIQAPRTSHLRGRAITGVGLVELTISELSFVDKVQQILPDLPNIMMGNPFLSLYFLAGYLDGDGSYNKGIVSISVGKNEMFSTLVCTLLSLGVAYKVYRNRTNYVVEFRDNIVLSKLSSMCRRLVINEPPSRIYSDKLLLANSVAGGTLQCKNLATMARWGKMVDISKFKGESLDRTLVMNRVFKVESDLKKAVYNFTVEDNHNYIVFTEYYTPLLVHNCSHGAGRLMSRTKAKKQFTVDDLVQQTAGIECRKDHRVIDEIPGAYKPIEEVMNQQSDLVEIVATLKQVVCVKG
;
A
#
# COMPACT_ATOMS: atom_id res chain seq x y z
N MET A 1 -2.20 -7.05 -1.87
CA MET A 1 -1.95 -6.74 -0.43
C MET A 1 -0.51 -6.33 -0.23
N PRO A 2 -0.17 -5.31 0.57
CA PRO A 2 1.21 -5.01 0.91
C PRO A 2 1.82 -6.11 1.75
N TYR A 3 3.13 -6.03 1.88
CA TYR A 3 3.86 -6.90 2.77
C TYR A 3 3.53 -6.53 4.21
N LYS A 4 3.60 -7.52 5.07
CA LYS A 4 3.77 -7.36 6.49
C LYS A 4 5.23 -7.67 6.82
N PRO A 5 5.97 -6.82 7.54
CA PRO A 5 7.19 -7.26 8.18
C PRO A 5 6.87 -8.46 9.06
N LEU A 6 7.67 -9.51 8.97
CA LEU A 6 7.57 -10.63 9.90
C LEU A 6 8.21 -10.20 11.24
N GLU A 7 7.53 -10.49 12.34
CA GLU A 7 8.02 -10.23 13.71
C GLU A 7 9.15 -11.21 14.09
N ILE A 8 10.29 -11.08 13.41
CA ILE A 8 11.45 -11.93 13.59
C ILE A 8 12.70 -11.09 13.83
N SER A 9 13.23 -11.16 15.05
CA SER A 9 14.46 -10.46 15.43
C SER A 9 15.62 -10.88 14.53
N THR A 10 16.02 -9.97 13.64
CA THR A 10 17.00 -10.18 12.57
C THR A 10 17.68 -8.85 12.20
N PRO A 11 18.98 -8.85 11.81
CA PRO A 11 19.71 -7.68 11.31
C PRO A 11 19.09 -6.93 10.12
N LYS A 12 18.29 -7.61 9.29
CA LYS A 12 17.55 -7.05 8.16
C LYS A 12 16.10 -7.52 8.24
N PRO A 13 15.08 -6.66 8.09
CA PRO A 13 13.69 -7.09 8.13
C PRO A 13 13.36 -8.07 7.00
N VAL A 14 12.34 -8.89 7.23
CA VAL A 14 11.76 -9.77 6.21
C VAL A 14 10.35 -9.30 5.90
N LEU A 15 10.14 -8.88 4.65
CA LEU A 15 8.89 -8.32 4.16
C LEU A 15 8.09 -9.43 3.50
N SER A 16 6.94 -9.79 4.07
CA SER A 16 6.12 -10.90 3.61
C SER A 16 4.79 -10.44 3.03
N TRP A 17 4.63 -10.63 1.73
CA TRP A 17 3.39 -10.45 1.00
C TRP A 17 2.39 -11.60 1.22
N ALA A 18 2.82 -12.67 1.88
CA ALA A 18 1.99 -13.79 2.25
C ALA A 18 0.84 -13.41 3.21
N ASN A 19 -0.39 -13.74 2.81
CA ASN A 19 -1.58 -13.59 3.66
C ASN A 19 -1.72 -14.65 4.77
N HIS A 20 -0.70 -15.50 4.96
CA HIS A 20 -0.70 -16.60 5.92
C HIS A 20 0.58 -16.56 6.77
N SER A 21 0.49 -17.00 8.01
CA SER A 21 1.65 -17.14 8.88
C SER A 21 2.58 -18.23 8.34
N LEU A 22 3.88 -17.93 8.31
CA LEU A 22 4.91 -18.93 7.99
C LEU A 22 4.92 -20.04 9.04
N ALA A 23 5.16 -21.29 8.61
CA ALA A 23 5.46 -22.38 9.52
C ALA A 23 6.77 -22.13 10.28
N SER A 24 7.00 -22.86 11.39
CA SER A 24 8.21 -22.71 12.21
C SER A 24 9.52 -22.84 11.40
N GLN A 25 9.61 -23.85 10.52
CA GLN A 25 10.76 -24.06 9.64
C GLN A 25 10.92 -22.96 8.57
N GLU A 26 9.81 -22.42 8.05
CA GLU A 26 9.82 -21.33 7.07
C GLU A 26 10.29 -20.02 7.71
N THR A 27 9.77 -19.75 8.91
CA THR A 27 10.18 -18.64 9.78
C THR A 27 11.66 -18.72 10.11
N GLN A 28 12.18 -19.91 10.42
CA GLN A 28 13.61 -20.09 10.70
C GLN A 28 14.47 -19.89 9.45
N MET A 29 14.03 -20.36 8.28
CA MET A 29 14.74 -20.14 7.01
C MET A 29 14.79 -18.65 6.64
N ALA A 30 13.67 -17.93 6.80
CA ALA A 30 13.61 -16.47 6.66
C ALA A 30 14.60 -15.76 7.62
N LYS A 31 14.59 -16.14 8.91
CA LYS A 31 15.54 -15.63 9.92
C LYS A 31 17.00 -15.85 9.52
N ASN A 32 17.33 -17.06 9.09
CA ASN A 32 18.71 -17.44 8.75
C ASN A 32 19.24 -16.62 7.57
N VAL A 33 18.45 -16.47 6.50
CA VAL A 33 18.82 -15.63 5.33
C VAL A 33 19.00 -14.17 5.75
N ALA A 34 18.01 -13.61 6.44
CA ALA A 34 17.98 -12.19 6.80
C ALA A 34 19.02 -11.78 7.86
N SER A 35 19.67 -12.77 8.49
CA SER A 35 20.78 -12.57 9.44
C SER A 35 22.15 -12.47 8.78
N LEU A 36 22.26 -12.69 7.46
CA LEU A 36 23.52 -12.56 6.74
C LEU A 36 23.91 -11.07 6.59
N PRO A 37 25.16 -10.69 6.92
CA PRO A 37 25.56 -9.28 7.05
C PRO A 37 25.52 -8.50 5.73
N PHE A 38 25.63 -9.21 4.60
CA PHE A 38 25.63 -8.67 3.25
C PHE A 38 24.23 -8.60 2.60
N VAL A 39 23.16 -9.02 3.29
CA VAL A 39 21.79 -8.84 2.77
C VAL A 39 21.46 -7.35 2.71
N PHE A 40 21.01 -6.91 1.54
CA PHE A 40 20.77 -5.51 1.23
C PHE A 40 19.34 -5.11 1.60
N LYS A 41 19.22 -4.19 2.56
CA LYS A 41 17.97 -3.63 3.10
C LYS A 41 17.05 -4.67 3.76
N HIS A 42 16.50 -5.63 3.02
CA HIS A 42 15.51 -6.61 3.48
C HIS A 42 15.54 -7.91 2.67
N VAL A 43 14.84 -8.94 3.15
CA VAL A 43 14.43 -10.11 2.35
C VAL A 43 12.95 -9.97 2.00
N ALA A 44 12.59 -10.19 0.74
CA ALA A 44 11.21 -10.10 0.26
C ALA A 44 10.62 -11.50 0.02
N LEU A 45 9.42 -11.76 0.53
CA LEU A 45 8.69 -13.04 0.42
C LEU A 45 7.34 -12.81 -0.26
N MET A 46 7.20 -13.28 -1.49
CA MET A 46 5.96 -13.25 -2.26
C MET A 46 4.88 -14.16 -1.60
N PRO A 47 3.57 -14.00 -1.82
CA PRO A 47 2.53 -14.82 -1.21
C PRO A 47 2.49 -16.29 -1.69
N ASP A 48 3.29 -16.64 -2.70
CA ASP A 48 3.59 -18.03 -3.01
C ASP A 48 4.56 -18.69 -2.04
N VAL A 49 5.10 -17.95 -1.08
CA VAL A 49 6.17 -18.40 -0.20
C VAL A 49 5.87 -19.75 0.45
N HIS A 50 6.87 -20.62 0.38
CA HIS A 50 6.89 -21.91 1.07
C HIS A 50 8.31 -22.42 1.24
N LEU A 51 8.46 -23.42 2.12
CA LEU A 51 9.69 -24.17 2.36
C LEU A 51 10.45 -24.54 1.06
N GLY A 52 11.69 -24.05 0.96
CA GLY A 52 12.64 -24.41 -0.08
C GLY A 52 13.87 -25.12 0.48
N LYS A 53 14.97 -25.08 -0.28
CA LYS A 53 16.31 -25.52 0.16
C LYS A 53 17.27 -24.33 0.09
N GLY A 54 17.99 -24.03 1.17
CA GLY A 54 18.84 -22.83 1.32
C GLY A 54 18.06 -21.52 1.50
N ALA A 55 17.16 -21.22 0.57
CA ALA A 55 16.17 -20.13 0.70
C ALA A 55 14.76 -20.62 0.37
N LEU A 56 13.76 -19.92 0.91
CA LEU A 56 12.34 -20.12 0.64
C LEU A 56 12.06 -20.00 -0.87
N VAL A 57 11.14 -20.81 -1.39
CA VAL A 57 10.51 -20.51 -2.68
C VAL A 57 9.57 -19.33 -2.47
N GLY A 58 9.38 -18.48 -3.48
CA GLY A 58 8.74 -17.18 -3.35
C GLY A 58 9.64 -16.10 -2.73
N SER A 59 10.96 -16.28 -2.69
CA SER A 59 11.87 -15.28 -2.10
C SER A 59 12.64 -14.46 -3.13
N VAL A 60 12.85 -13.18 -2.79
CA VAL A 60 13.72 -12.22 -3.46
C VAL A 60 14.71 -11.71 -2.43
N ILE A 61 16.00 -11.91 -2.70
CA ILE A 61 17.11 -11.62 -1.78
C ILE A 61 18.13 -10.79 -2.55
N ALA A 62 18.28 -9.51 -2.17
CA ALA A 62 19.35 -8.67 -2.67
C ALA A 62 20.58 -8.77 -1.75
N THR A 63 21.77 -8.86 -2.32
CA THR A 63 23.04 -8.95 -1.58
C THR A 63 24.09 -7.98 -2.13
N LYS A 64 24.84 -7.33 -1.23
CA LYS A 64 26.04 -6.57 -1.59
C LYS A 64 27.24 -7.51 -1.64
N ASP A 65 28.05 -7.40 -2.69
CA ASP A 65 29.38 -8.03 -2.81
C ASP A 65 29.45 -9.53 -2.46
N ALA A 66 28.34 -10.24 -2.55
CA ALA A 66 28.23 -11.66 -2.19
C ALA A 66 27.07 -12.32 -2.94
N ILE A 67 27.12 -13.64 -3.09
CA ILE A 67 26.02 -14.44 -3.63
C ILE A 67 25.95 -15.83 -2.98
N ILE A 68 24.73 -16.33 -2.76
CA ILE A 68 24.45 -17.59 -2.04
C ILE A 68 23.95 -18.65 -3.05
N PRO A 69 24.76 -19.65 -3.44
CA PRO A 69 24.38 -20.59 -4.50
C PRO A 69 23.08 -21.38 -4.22
N ALA A 70 22.83 -21.78 -2.97
CA ALA A 70 21.60 -22.49 -2.62
C ALA A 70 20.35 -21.60 -2.60
N ALA A 71 20.52 -20.27 -2.48
CA ALA A 71 19.39 -19.34 -2.52
C ALA A 71 18.75 -19.30 -3.90
N VAL A 72 19.56 -19.26 -4.98
CA VAL A 72 19.08 -19.41 -6.38
C VAL A 72 18.34 -20.74 -6.58
N GLY A 73 18.84 -21.80 -5.95
CA GLY A 73 18.26 -23.14 -6.00
C GLY A 73 18.89 -24.05 -7.06
N VAL A 74 18.43 -25.30 -7.08
CA VAL A 74 19.05 -26.36 -7.88
C VAL A 74 18.59 -26.42 -9.34
N ASP A 75 17.44 -25.86 -9.70
CA ASP A 75 17.06 -25.69 -11.11
C ASP A 75 17.30 -24.25 -11.54
N ILE A 76 18.57 -23.95 -11.81
CA ILE A 76 19.02 -22.64 -12.27
C ILE A 76 18.30 -22.27 -13.56
N GLY A 77 17.81 -21.05 -13.69
CA GLY A 77 17.13 -20.57 -14.87
C GLY A 77 15.77 -21.21 -15.12
N CYS A 78 15.19 -21.96 -14.16
CA CYS A 78 13.79 -22.38 -14.21
C CYS A 78 12.91 -21.16 -14.55
N GLY A 79 11.97 -21.36 -15.46
CA GLY A 79 11.33 -20.28 -16.20
C GLY A 79 10.12 -20.71 -16.99
N MET A 80 9.34 -19.71 -17.35
CA MET A 80 8.12 -19.83 -18.14
C MET A 80 8.37 -19.26 -19.54
N CYS A 81 7.70 -19.82 -20.54
CA CYS A 81 7.61 -19.25 -21.88
C CYS A 81 6.15 -19.30 -22.34
N ALA A 82 5.63 -18.20 -22.90
CA ALA A 82 4.27 -18.11 -23.43
C ALA A 82 4.22 -17.33 -24.76
N VAL A 83 3.38 -17.77 -25.68
CA VAL A 83 3.29 -17.25 -27.06
C VAL A 83 1.81 -17.14 -27.47
N LYS A 84 1.32 -15.94 -27.80
CA LYS A 84 -0.02 -15.72 -28.39
C LYS A 84 0.06 -15.98 -29.89
N MET A 85 -0.74 -16.93 -30.39
CA MET A 85 -0.79 -17.31 -31.80
C MET A 85 -1.93 -16.59 -32.52
N PRO A 86 -1.82 -16.35 -33.85
CA PRO A 86 -2.88 -15.76 -34.66
C PRO A 86 -3.97 -16.79 -35.04
N PHE A 87 -4.45 -17.54 -34.05
CA PHE A 87 -5.47 -18.59 -34.20
C PHE A 87 -6.56 -18.45 -33.12
N SER A 88 -7.78 -18.89 -33.42
CA SER A 88 -8.90 -18.94 -32.46
C SER A 88 -9.11 -20.36 -31.90
N GLY A 89 -9.72 -20.44 -30.71
CA GLY A 89 -10.00 -21.70 -30.01
C GLY A 89 -10.93 -22.65 -30.77
N GLU A 90 -11.82 -22.12 -31.62
CA GLU A 90 -12.68 -22.92 -32.52
C GLU A 90 -11.86 -23.82 -33.45
N GLN A 91 -10.69 -23.36 -33.88
CA GLN A 91 -9.82 -24.12 -34.80
C GLN A 91 -9.16 -25.35 -34.15
N LEU A 92 -9.28 -25.50 -32.82
CA LEU A 92 -8.79 -26.62 -32.01
C LEU A 92 -9.84 -27.73 -31.81
N GLU A 93 -11.11 -27.52 -32.19
CA GLU A 93 -12.18 -28.48 -31.96
C GLU A 93 -11.86 -29.84 -32.60
N GLY A 94 -12.07 -30.93 -31.85
CA GLY A 94 -11.71 -32.29 -32.25
C GLY A 94 -10.21 -32.64 -32.23
N LYS A 95 -9.30 -31.67 -32.12
CA LYS A 95 -7.84 -31.87 -32.32
C LYS A 95 -7.02 -31.99 -31.05
N LEU A 96 -7.55 -31.61 -29.89
CA LEU A 96 -6.82 -31.51 -28.62
C LEU A 96 -6.04 -32.78 -28.26
N LYS A 97 -6.65 -33.96 -28.42
CA LYS A 97 -6.03 -35.26 -28.14
C LYS A 97 -4.87 -35.59 -29.08
N GLN A 98 -5.00 -35.27 -30.36
CA GLN A 98 -3.92 -35.43 -31.34
C GLN A 98 -2.75 -34.51 -30.98
N ILE A 99 -3.03 -33.22 -30.72
CA ILE A 99 -2.01 -32.23 -30.32
C ILE A 99 -1.27 -32.70 -29.06
N ARG A 100 -1.97 -33.22 -28.04
CA ARG A 100 -1.32 -33.76 -26.82
C ARG A 100 -0.35 -34.90 -27.14
N LEU A 101 -0.78 -35.86 -27.96
CA LEU A 101 0.04 -37.02 -28.33
C LEU A 101 1.26 -36.61 -29.18
N GLU A 102 1.11 -35.65 -30.08
CA GLU A 102 2.22 -35.10 -30.88
C GLU A 102 3.23 -34.33 -30.02
N ILE A 103 2.78 -33.59 -29.00
CA ILE A 103 3.66 -32.95 -28.00
C ILE A 103 4.45 -34.01 -27.22
N GLU A 104 3.77 -35.03 -26.70
CA GLU A 104 4.40 -36.13 -25.93
C GLU A 104 5.40 -36.94 -26.78
N ALA A 105 5.18 -37.04 -28.09
CA ALA A 105 6.09 -37.71 -29.02
C ALA A 105 7.31 -36.84 -29.41
N ALA A 106 7.12 -35.52 -29.56
CA ALA A 106 8.16 -34.61 -30.06
C ALA A 106 9.02 -33.96 -28.96
N ILE A 107 8.50 -33.83 -27.74
CA ILE A 107 9.18 -33.16 -26.63
C ILE A 107 9.37 -34.15 -25.46
N PRO A 108 10.61 -34.61 -25.19
CA PRO A 108 10.86 -35.58 -24.13
C PRO A 108 10.46 -35.07 -22.74
N VAL A 109 9.59 -35.84 -22.07
CA VAL A 109 9.13 -35.60 -20.69
C VAL A 109 9.85 -36.49 -19.67
N GLY A 110 9.84 -36.09 -18.41
CA GLY A 110 10.39 -36.85 -17.30
C GLY A 110 11.91 -36.92 -17.28
N PHE A 111 12.44 -38.14 -17.16
CA PHE A 111 13.88 -38.42 -17.21
C PHE A 111 14.39 -38.68 -18.63
N ASN A 112 13.50 -38.67 -19.64
CA ASN A 112 13.87 -38.90 -21.02
C ASN A 112 14.68 -37.73 -21.60
N ALA A 113 15.37 -38.01 -22.70
CA ALA A 113 16.16 -37.06 -23.48
C ALA A 113 15.84 -37.26 -24.97
N ASN A 114 16.29 -36.35 -25.81
CA ASN A 114 16.13 -36.50 -27.26
C ASN A 114 16.93 -37.72 -27.75
N LYS A 115 16.34 -38.51 -28.64
CA LYS A 115 17.03 -39.63 -29.32
C LYS A 115 18.06 -39.08 -30.30
N ASP A 116 17.61 -38.14 -31.13
CA ASP A 116 18.39 -37.45 -32.16
C ASP A 116 18.61 -35.98 -31.78
N ILE A 117 19.69 -35.38 -32.27
CA ILE A 117 20.14 -34.04 -31.89
C ILE A 117 19.93 -33.11 -33.09
N GLU A 118 19.02 -32.14 -32.94
CA GLU A 118 18.72 -31.17 -34.01
C GLU A 118 19.89 -30.19 -34.24
N LYS A 119 20.02 -29.68 -35.47
CA LYS A 119 21.03 -28.66 -35.81
C LYS A 119 20.89 -27.37 -34.99
N SER A 120 19.66 -27.00 -34.62
CA SER A 120 19.38 -25.88 -33.70
C SER A 120 20.06 -26.10 -32.34
N VAL A 121 19.91 -27.31 -31.78
CA VAL A 121 20.52 -27.72 -30.51
C VAL A 121 22.05 -27.75 -30.61
N SER A 122 22.63 -28.37 -31.64
CA SER A 122 24.09 -28.47 -31.79
C SER A 122 24.77 -27.14 -32.08
N ASN A 123 24.11 -26.22 -32.79
CA ASN A 123 24.67 -24.92 -33.18
C ASN A 123 24.50 -23.83 -32.11
N TRP A 124 23.93 -24.15 -30.95
CA TRP A 124 23.77 -23.19 -29.86
C TRP A 124 25.12 -22.69 -29.36
N GLN A 125 25.33 -21.37 -29.37
CA GLN A 125 26.65 -20.77 -29.13
C GLN A 125 27.18 -20.99 -27.71
N GLY A 126 26.31 -21.29 -26.75
CA GLY A 126 26.68 -21.60 -25.37
C GLY A 126 27.62 -22.81 -25.24
N TRP A 127 27.62 -23.75 -26.19
CA TRP A 127 28.55 -24.89 -26.16
C TRP A 127 30.03 -24.48 -26.17
N ARG A 128 30.37 -23.32 -26.77
CA ARG A 128 31.76 -22.80 -26.80
C ARG A 128 32.34 -22.57 -25.40
N GLN A 129 31.49 -22.27 -24.42
CA GLN A 129 31.84 -22.01 -23.03
C GLN A 129 31.72 -23.27 -22.14
N PHE A 130 31.25 -24.40 -22.67
CA PHE A 130 31.00 -25.61 -21.87
C PHE A 130 32.29 -26.15 -21.22
N LYS A 131 33.40 -26.12 -21.95
CA LYS A 131 34.75 -26.46 -21.49
C LYS A 131 35.26 -25.59 -20.34
N ASP A 132 34.68 -24.41 -20.13
CA ASP A 132 35.09 -23.45 -19.11
C ASP A 132 34.27 -23.61 -17.82
N LEU A 133 33.15 -24.36 -17.87
CA LEU A 133 32.33 -24.71 -16.71
C LEU A 133 33.10 -25.54 -15.68
N HIS A 134 32.58 -25.60 -14.45
CA HIS A 134 33.13 -26.38 -13.34
C HIS A 134 33.60 -27.79 -13.79
N SER A 135 34.89 -28.10 -13.61
CA SER A 135 35.55 -29.33 -14.13
C SER A 135 34.74 -30.63 -13.91
N LYS A 136 34.21 -30.83 -12.70
CA LYS A 136 33.35 -31.99 -12.32
C LYS A 136 31.98 -32.08 -13.05
N VAL A 137 31.66 -31.23 -14.02
CA VAL A 137 30.49 -31.38 -14.90
C VAL A 137 30.83 -31.47 -16.40
N GLN A 138 32.10 -31.28 -16.79
CA GLN A 138 32.49 -31.23 -18.21
C GLN A 138 32.24 -32.56 -18.95
N ASN A 139 32.26 -33.68 -18.22
CA ASN A 139 31.89 -35.00 -18.75
C ASN A 139 30.38 -35.14 -19.07
N LEU A 140 29.54 -34.17 -18.73
CA LEU A 140 28.09 -34.19 -18.98
C LEU A 140 27.68 -33.54 -20.30
N GLU A 141 28.61 -33.04 -21.13
CA GLU A 141 28.31 -32.32 -22.36
C GLU A 141 27.33 -33.08 -23.28
N SER A 142 27.65 -34.34 -23.61
CA SER A 142 26.79 -35.21 -24.43
C SER A 142 25.39 -35.42 -23.82
N LYS A 143 25.28 -35.45 -22.49
CA LYS A 143 24.00 -35.58 -21.79
C LYS A 143 23.20 -34.27 -21.82
N ALA A 144 23.86 -33.13 -21.62
CA ALA A 144 23.25 -31.81 -21.76
C ALA A 144 22.76 -31.60 -23.18
N LEU A 145 23.58 -31.90 -24.19
CA LEU A 145 23.25 -31.80 -25.61
C LEU A 145 21.98 -32.61 -25.96
N LYS A 146 21.84 -33.83 -25.43
CA LYS A 146 20.61 -34.64 -25.58
C LYS A 146 19.43 -34.14 -24.75
N GLN A 147 19.65 -33.39 -23.66
CA GLN A 147 18.57 -32.84 -22.82
C GLN A 147 18.08 -31.45 -23.26
N LEU A 148 18.76 -30.76 -24.17
CA LEU A 148 18.30 -29.47 -24.70
C LEU A 148 17.08 -29.68 -25.61
N GLY A 149 16.01 -28.94 -25.37
CA GLY A 149 14.68 -29.20 -25.94
C GLY A 149 13.85 -30.24 -25.17
N SER A 150 14.21 -30.61 -23.93
CA SER A 150 13.40 -31.52 -23.09
C SER A 150 12.66 -30.78 -21.98
N LEU A 151 11.45 -31.26 -21.65
CA LEU A 151 10.62 -30.66 -20.61
C LEU A 151 11.17 -30.98 -19.22
N GLY A 152 11.40 -32.27 -18.98
CA GLY A 152 11.77 -32.81 -17.67
C GLY A 152 10.62 -33.29 -16.83
N SER A 153 10.90 -33.52 -15.55
CA SER A 153 9.97 -33.94 -14.50
C SER A 153 9.69 -32.84 -13.47
N GLY A 154 8.65 -33.02 -12.65
CA GLY A 154 8.40 -32.22 -11.46
C GLY A 154 7.22 -31.27 -11.64
N ASN A 155 7.42 -29.97 -11.38
CA ASN A 155 6.39 -28.95 -11.69
C ASN A 155 6.31 -28.62 -13.19
N HIS A 156 7.31 -28.99 -14.00
CA HIS A 156 7.39 -28.67 -15.42
C HIS A 156 6.18 -29.19 -16.22
N PHE A 157 5.72 -28.39 -17.17
CA PHE A 157 4.55 -28.67 -18.00
C PHE A 157 4.60 -27.98 -19.36
N ILE A 158 3.75 -28.43 -20.28
CA ILE A 158 3.40 -27.75 -21.53
C ILE A 158 1.88 -27.64 -21.58
N GLU A 159 1.36 -26.46 -21.84
CA GLU A 159 -0.07 -26.16 -21.89
C GLU A 159 -0.45 -25.46 -23.18
N LEU A 160 -1.53 -25.95 -23.80
CA LEU A 160 -2.26 -25.21 -24.82
C LEU A 160 -3.39 -24.49 -24.11
N CYS A 161 -3.45 -23.17 -24.23
CA CYS A 161 -4.43 -22.33 -23.56
C CYS A 161 -5.25 -21.52 -24.56
N ILE A 162 -6.40 -21.05 -24.09
CA ILE A 162 -7.28 -20.09 -24.76
C ILE A 162 -7.46 -18.91 -23.81
N ASP A 163 -7.37 -17.67 -24.31
CA ASP A 163 -7.66 -16.47 -23.50
C ASP A 163 -9.13 -16.05 -23.53
N SER A 164 -9.46 -14.98 -22.80
CA SER A 164 -10.81 -14.40 -22.76
C SER A 164 -11.32 -13.87 -24.11
N GLU A 165 -10.45 -13.70 -25.12
CA GLU A 165 -10.79 -13.28 -26.49
C GLU A 165 -10.92 -14.49 -27.44
N ASN A 166 -10.91 -15.72 -26.90
CA ASN A 166 -10.86 -16.97 -27.64
C ASN A 166 -9.58 -17.15 -28.48
N ALA A 167 -8.49 -16.43 -28.20
CA ALA A 167 -7.22 -16.58 -28.92
C ALA A 167 -6.36 -17.71 -28.34
N VAL A 168 -5.63 -18.42 -29.20
CA VAL A 168 -4.78 -19.56 -28.83
C VAL A 168 -3.43 -19.10 -28.27
N TRP A 169 -3.04 -19.68 -27.13
CA TRP A 169 -1.74 -19.46 -26.49
C TRP A 169 -1.00 -20.78 -26.29
N LEU A 170 0.30 -20.75 -26.54
CA LEU A 170 1.24 -21.83 -26.24
C LEU A 170 2.00 -21.45 -24.98
N MET A 171 1.98 -22.27 -23.93
CA MET A 171 2.71 -22.01 -22.68
C MET A 171 3.53 -23.23 -22.26
N LEU A 172 4.70 -23.02 -21.68
CA LEU A 172 5.50 -24.09 -21.08
C LEU A 172 6.37 -23.61 -19.90
N HIS A 173 6.69 -24.56 -19.03
CA HIS A 173 7.47 -24.38 -17.81
C HIS A 173 8.66 -25.35 -17.81
N SER A 174 9.90 -24.84 -17.85
CA SER A 174 11.11 -25.66 -17.72
C SER A 174 12.37 -24.84 -17.39
N GLY A 175 13.34 -25.50 -16.76
CA GLY A 175 14.66 -24.95 -16.41
C GLY A 175 15.86 -25.58 -17.14
N SER A 176 16.99 -25.63 -16.45
CA SER A 176 18.31 -25.99 -16.97
C SER A 176 18.60 -27.49 -16.95
N ARG A 177 17.59 -28.31 -16.68
CA ARG A 177 17.66 -29.78 -16.74
C ARG A 177 18.72 -30.34 -15.79
N ASN A 178 19.33 -31.49 -16.09
CA ASN A 178 20.29 -32.09 -15.19
C ASN A 178 21.59 -31.26 -15.06
N ILE A 179 22.02 -30.57 -16.12
CA ILE A 179 23.30 -29.85 -16.11
C ILE A 179 23.32 -28.70 -15.10
N GLY A 180 22.27 -27.87 -15.03
CA GLY A 180 22.21 -26.80 -14.04
C GLY A 180 22.06 -27.31 -12.59
N ASN A 181 21.38 -28.44 -12.37
CA ASN A 181 21.35 -29.11 -11.07
C ASN A 181 22.74 -29.60 -10.64
N MET A 182 23.53 -30.16 -11.56
CA MET A 182 24.90 -30.56 -11.25
C MET A 182 25.80 -29.35 -10.99
N LEU A 183 25.69 -28.27 -11.77
CA LEU A 183 26.40 -27.01 -11.52
C LEU A 183 26.04 -26.42 -10.15
N ALA A 184 24.75 -26.31 -9.83
CA ALA A 184 24.28 -25.82 -8.54
C ALA A 184 24.83 -26.66 -7.39
N GLN A 185 24.77 -27.99 -7.49
CA GLN A 185 25.32 -28.89 -6.46
C GLN A 185 26.83 -28.69 -6.28
N ARG A 186 27.62 -28.62 -7.36
CA ARG A 186 29.07 -28.39 -7.26
C ARG A 186 29.43 -27.06 -6.63
N HIS A 187 28.71 -25.99 -6.95
CA HIS A 187 28.98 -24.67 -6.38
C HIS A 187 28.48 -24.55 -4.93
N ILE A 188 27.40 -25.22 -4.55
CA ILE A 188 26.96 -25.35 -3.15
C ILE A 188 27.98 -26.18 -2.33
N GLU A 189 28.48 -27.29 -2.86
CA GLU A 189 29.56 -28.09 -2.25
C GLU A 189 30.82 -27.24 -2.02
N SER A 190 31.25 -26.50 -3.05
CA SER A 190 32.43 -25.62 -2.98
C SER A 190 32.27 -24.47 -1.98
N ALA A 191 31.13 -23.78 -1.99
CA ALA A 191 30.84 -22.73 -1.01
C ALA A 191 30.89 -23.26 0.44
N LYS A 192 30.29 -24.43 0.69
CA LYS A 192 30.34 -25.10 2.00
C LYS A 192 31.75 -25.49 2.42
N ALA A 193 32.56 -25.98 1.48
CA ALA A 193 33.96 -26.33 1.75
C ALA A 193 34.78 -25.09 2.14
N LEU A 194 34.63 -23.97 1.41
CA LEU A 194 35.27 -22.69 1.73
C LEU A 194 34.81 -22.14 3.08
N ALA A 195 33.50 -22.13 3.35
CA ALA A 195 32.96 -21.68 4.62
C ALA A 195 33.51 -22.49 5.80
N LYS A 196 33.69 -23.82 5.63
CA LYS A 196 34.33 -24.68 6.62
C LYS A 196 35.83 -24.38 6.79
N LEU A 197 36.57 -24.17 5.70
CA LEU A 197 38.00 -23.86 5.73
C LEU A 197 38.29 -22.48 6.36
N ALA A 198 37.39 -21.51 6.17
CA ALA A 198 37.46 -20.18 6.76
C ALA A 198 36.77 -20.08 8.14
N GLU A 199 36.43 -21.22 8.75
CA GLU A 199 35.76 -21.35 10.07
C GLU A 199 34.51 -20.44 10.24
N MET A 200 33.79 -20.20 9.14
CA MET A 200 32.65 -19.29 9.11
C MET A 200 31.47 -19.85 9.91
N LYS A 201 31.04 -19.09 10.93
CA LYS A 201 29.83 -19.37 11.69
C LYS A 201 28.58 -18.94 10.91
N LEU A 202 28.02 -19.86 10.14
CA LEU A 202 26.77 -19.68 9.40
C LEU A 202 25.56 -20.22 10.20
N PRO A 203 24.39 -19.56 10.12
CA PRO A 203 23.17 -20.06 10.76
C PRO A 203 22.58 -21.31 10.07
N ASP A 204 22.97 -21.57 8.81
CA ASP A 204 22.70 -22.81 8.07
C ASP A 204 23.84 -23.06 7.08
N PRO A 205 24.38 -24.28 6.93
CA PRO A 205 25.40 -24.58 5.92
C PRO A 205 24.97 -24.32 4.47
N ASP A 206 23.68 -24.43 4.12
CA ASP A 206 23.19 -24.06 2.77
C ASP A 206 23.31 -22.54 2.50
N LEU A 207 23.56 -21.70 3.51
CA LEU A 207 23.79 -20.27 3.35
C LEU A 207 25.26 -19.89 3.13
N ALA A 208 26.12 -20.87 2.83
CA ALA A 208 27.46 -20.61 2.34
C ALA A 208 27.43 -19.80 1.04
N TYR A 209 28.35 -18.85 0.90
CA TYR A 209 28.33 -17.82 -0.12
C TYR A 209 29.71 -17.60 -0.73
N PHE A 210 29.77 -16.98 -1.90
CA PHE A 210 30.99 -16.47 -2.50
C PHE A 210 31.02 -14.94 -2.43
N ILE A 211 32.21 -14.35 -2.29
CA ILE A 211 32.42 -12.90 -2.19
C ILE A 211 32.79 -12.35 -3.58
N ALA A 212 32.20 -11.23 -3.98
CA ALA A 212 32.47 -10.59 -5.26
C ALA A 212 33.97 -10.26 -5.41
N GLY A 213 34.52 -10.55 -6.59
CA GLY A 213 35.94 -10.37 -6.88
C GLY A 213 36.83 -11.59 -6.59
N THR A 214 36.34 -12.65 -5.91
CA THR A 214 37.15 -13.89 -5.79
C THR A 214 37.07 -14.77 -7.05
N PRO A 215 38.05 -15.67 -7.27
CA PRO A 215 38.00 -16.64 -8.37
C PRO A 215 36.77 -17.56 -8.31
N GLU A 216 36.33 -17.93 -7.11
CA GLU A 216 35.20 -18.86 -6.90
C GLU A 216 33.86 -18.17 -7.17
N PHE A 217 33.71 -16.90 -6.78
CA PHE A 217 32.58 -16.08 -7.22
C PHE A 217 32.54 -15.97 -8.74
N SER A 218 33.69 -15.69 -9.37
CA SER A 218 33.79 -15.53 -10.83
C SER A 218 33.44 -16.83 -11.57
N ALA A 219 33.88 -17.98 -11.04
CA ALA A 219 33.53 -19.30 -11.56
C ALA A 219 32.04 -19.61 -11.39
N TYR A 220 31.47 -19.37 -10.21
CA TYR A 220 30.03 -19.58 -9.99
C TYR A 220 29.17 -18.67 -10.86
N TRP A 221 29.52 -17.38 -10.95
CA TRP A 221 28.76 -16.40 -11.73
C TRP A 221 28.74 -16.76 -13.21
N ARG A 222 29.89 -17.12 -13.80
CA ARG A 222 29.95 -17.62 -15.19
C ARG A 222 29.04 -18.83 -15.40
N ASP A 223 29.16 -19.84 -14.53
CA ASP A 223 28.43 -21.10 -14.67
C ASP A 223 26.91 -20.92 -14.44
N LEU A 224 26.52 -20.02 -13.54
CA LEU A 224 25.15 -19.57 -13.29
C LEU A 224 24.55 -18.91 -14.54
N GLN A 225 25.25 -17.93 -15.11
CA GLN A 225 24.80 -17.22 -16.32
C GLN A 225 24.70 -18.18 -17.52
N TRP A 226 25.65 -19.10 -17.67
CA TRP A 226 25.59 -20.16 -18.68
C TRP A 226 24.35 -21.05 -18.51
N ALA A 227 24.06 -21.51 -17.29
CA ALA A 227 22.91 -22.36 -17.00
C ALA A 227 21.57 -21.61 -17.17
N GLN A 228 21.52 -20.32 -16.87
CA GLN A 228 20.38 -19.44 -17.17
C GLN A 228 20.13 -19.36 -18.68
N ASN A 229 21.18 -19.12 -19.48
CA ASN A 229 21.09 -19.08 -20.94
C ASN A 229 20.70 -20.44 -21.54
N TYR A 230 21.25 -21.54 -21.01
CA TYR A 230 20.85 -22.91 -21.38
C TYR A 230 19.36 -23.13 -21.12
N ALA A 231 18.84 -22.73 -19.95
CA ALA A 231 17.42 -22.88 -19.62
C ALA A 231 16.50 -22.05 -20.53
N ARG A 232 16.92 -20.82 -20.87
CA ARG A 232 16.19 -19.96 -21.82
C ARG A 232 16.09 -20.61 -23.20
N TYR A 233 17.22 -21.07 -23.73
CA TYR A 233 17.28 -21.72 -25.03
C TYR A 233 16.58 -23.10 -25.05
N ASN A 234 16.62 -23.84 -23.94
CA ASN A 234 15.84 -25.07 -23.76
C ASN A 234 14.34 -24.82 -24.00
N ARG A 235 13.81 -23.72 -23.46
CA ARG A 235 12.41 -23.29 -23.67
C ARG A 235 12.16 -22.83 -25.10
N GLU A 236 13.08 -22.12 -25.73
CA GLU A 236 12.96 -21.69 -27.13
C GLU A 236 12.87 -22.89 -28.10
N VAL A 237 13.73 -23.89 -27.94
CA VAL A 237 13.69 -25.13 -28.74
C VAL A 237 12.37 -25.88 -28.55
N MET A 238 11.89 -26.01 -27.31
CA MET A 238 10.58 -26.64 -27.05
C MET A 238 9.41 -25.82 -27.62
N MET A 239 9.45 -24.49 -27.50
CA MET A 239 8.39 -23.62 -28.01
C MET A 239 8.33 -23.67 -29.54
N ALA A 240 9.47 -23.72 -30.23
CA ALA A 240 9.52 -23.91 -31.69
C ALA A 240 8.90 -25.26 -32.11
N ARG A 241 9.18 -26.35 -31.38
CA ARG A 241 8.59 -27.67 -31.62
C ARG A 241 7.08 -27.67 -31.39
N PHE A 242 6.63 -27.10 -30.27
CA PHE A 242 5.21 -27.01 -29.90
C PHE A 242 4.42 -26.13 -30.89
N LYS A 243 4.97 -24.98 -31.27
CA LYS A 243 4.42 -24.10 -32.30
C LYS A 243 4.21 -24.84 -33.63
N ARG A 244 5.21 -25.59 -34.09
CA ARG A 244 5.11 -26.38 -35.33
C ARG A 244 3.99 -27.43 -35.27
N ILE A 245 3.78 -28.09 -34.13
CA ILE A 245 2.68 -29.06 -33.92
C ILE A 245 1.32 -28.39 -34.06
N VAL A 246 1.12 -27.23 -33.41
CA VAL A 246 -0.13 -26.48 -33.48
C VAL A 246 -0.36 -25.90 -34.89
N GLU A 247 0.69 -25.43 -35.56
CA GLU A 247 0.63 -25.00 -36.96
C GLU A 247 0.32 -26.15 -37.92
N GLN A 248 0.79 -27.37 -37.64
CA GLN A 248 0.42 -28.57 -38.40
C GLN A 248 -1.07 -28.90 -38.24
N ALA A 249 -1.58 -28.91 -37.00
CA ALA A 249 -2.96 -29.25 -36.69
C ALA A 249 -3.99 -28.18 -37.14
N ILE A 250 -3.62 -26.89 -37.15
CA ILE A 250 -4.53 -25.78 -37.49
C ILE A 250 -4.36 -25.31 -38.93
N ALA A 251 -3.12 -25.15 -39.41
CA ALA A 251 -2.78 -24.43 -40.63
C ALA A 251 -1.99 -25.28 -41.65
N GLY A 252 -2.03 -26.60 -41.54
CA GLY A 252 -1.35 -27.53 -42.47
C GLY A 252 0.18 -27.39 -42.47
N GLY A 253 0.76 -26.84 -41.40
CA GLY A 253 2.20 -26.64 -41.25
C GLY A 253 2.70 -25.29 -41.77
N LYS A 254 1.81 -24.39 -42.24
CA LYS A 254 2.20 -23.04 -42.69
C LYS A 254 2.74 -22.22 -41.50
N PRO A 255 3.98 -21.70 -41.56
CA PRO A 255 4.52 -20.88 -40.48
C PRO A 255 3.75 -19.57 -40.32
N THR A 256 3.48 -19.22 -39.07
CA THR A 256 2.86 -17.96 -38.62
C THR A 256 3.79 -17.17 -37.71
N LYS A 257 3.55 -15.87 -37.60
CA LYS A 257 4.25 -15.00 -36.66
C LYS A 257 3.41 -14.86 -35.38
N PRO A 258 4.00 -15.04 -34.18
CA PRO A 258 3.33 -14.72 -32.92
C PRO A 258 2.84 -13.28 -32.81
N LEU A 259 1.78 -13.09 -32.03
CA LEU A 259 1.21 -11.79 -31.67
C LEU A 259 1.86 -11.21 -30.40
N LEU A 260 2.28 -12.08 -29.47
CA LEU A 260 3.07 -11.73 -28.28
C LEU A 260 3.93 -12.93 -27.90
N GLU A 261 5.14 -12.67 -27.39
CA GLU A 261 6.06 -13.68 -26.85
C GLU A 261 6.61 -13.20 -25.50
N VAL A 262 6.63 -14.09 -24.50
CA VAL A 262 7.11 -13.82 -23.14
C VAL A 262 7.98 -14.99 -22.71
N ASN A 263 9.24 -14.75 -22.32
CA ASN A 263 10.16 -15.79 -21.83
C ASN A 263 10.94 -15.27 -20.62
N CYS A 264 10.54 -15.70 -19.42
CA CYS A 264 11.03 -15.18 -18.14
C CYS A 264 11.58 -16.29 -17.25
N HIS A 265 12.60 -15.97 -16.44
CA HIS A 265 13.08 -16.84 -15.37
C HIS A 265 12.36 -16.52 -14.05
N HIS A 266 12.24 -17.52 -13.17
CA HIS A 266 11.77 -17.34 -11.79
C HIS A 266 12.69 -17.98 -10.72
N ASN A 267 13.70 -18.76 -11.15
CA ASN A 267 14.85 -19.16 -10.31
C ASN A 267 16.14 -18.68 -10.97
N TYR A 268 16.70 -17.55 -10.54
CA TYR A 268 17.88 -16.94 -11.18
C TYR A 268 18.53 -15.88 -10.28
N ALA A 269 19.71 -15.40 -10.66
CA ALA A 269 20.22 -14.13 -10.14
C ALA A 269 20.79 -13.24 -11.25
N GLU A 270 20.66 -11.93 -11.05
CA GLU A 270 21.16 -10.86 -11.92
C GLU A 270 21.80 -9.76 -11.08
N LYS A 271 22.72 -8.99 -11.66
CA LYS A 271 23.25 -7.77 -11.04
C LYS A 271 22.35 -6.61 -11.47
N GLU A 272 21.78 -5.89 -10.50
CA GLU A 272 20.78 -4.85 -10.70
C GLU A 272 21.10 -3.62 -9.82
N VAL A 273 20.64 -2.43 -10.24
CA VAL A 273 20.80 -1.20 -9.46
C VAL A 273 19.54 -0.96 -8.63
N HIS A 274 19.66 -0.98 -7.31
CA HIS A 274 18.56 -0.83 -6.36
C HIS A 274 18.92 0.11 -5.22
N PHE A 275 17.97 0.98 -4.82
CA PHE A 275 18.20 2.05 -3.83
C PHE A 275 19.47 2.90 -4.10
N GLY A 276 19.90 3.02 -5.36
CA GLY A 276 21.10 3.76 -5.77
C GLY A 276 22.41 2.96 -5.73
N GLU A 277 22.37 1.66 -5.43
CA GLU A 277 23.56 0.81 -5.30
C GLU A 277 23.50 -0.42 -6.23
N ASP A 278 24.66 -0.86 -6.67
CA ASP A 278 24.86 -2.13 -7.40
C ASP A 278 24.67 -3.32 -6.43
N VAL A 279 23.73 -4.22 -6.73
CA VAL A 279 23.48 -5.42 -5.91
C VAL A 279 23.21 -6.67 -6.74
N TYR A 280 23.48 -7.83 -6.16
CA TYR A 280 23.12 -9.11 -6.75
C TYR A 280 21.74 -9.52 -6.25
N VAL A 281 20.75 -9.56 -7.14
CA VAL A 281 19.37 -9.93 -6.81
C VAL A 281 19.14 -11.37 -7.17
N THR A 282 19.01 -12.22 -6.14
CA THR A 282 18.58 -13.61 -6.26
C THR A 282 17.05 -13.66 -6.19
N ARG A 283 16.41 -14.32 -7.16
CA ARG A 283 14.97 -14.62 -7.15
C ARG A 283 14.76 -16.12 -7.23
N LYS A 284 13.87 -16.65 -6.40
CA LYS A 284 13.52 -18.08 -6.35
C LYS A 284 12.02 -18.23 -6.19
N GLY A 285 11.35 -18.77 -7.20
CA GLY A 285 9.89 -18.70 -7.32
C GLY A 285 9.36 -17.33 -7.72
N ALA A 286 10.21 -16.33 -8.01
CA ALA A 286 9.80 -14.96 -8.25
C ALA A 286 10.34 -14.40 -9.58
N VAL A 287 9.51 -13.68 -10.32
CA VAL A 287 9.89 -13.01 -11.57
C VAL A 287 10.28 -11.55 -11.33
N ARG A 288 10.97 -10.94 -12.29
CA ARG A 288 11.12 -9.47 -12.36
C ARG A 288 9.81 -8.86 -12.90
N ALA A 289 9.47 -7.69 -12.37
CA ALA A 289 8.21 -7.00 -12.64
C ALA A 289 8.40 -5.47 -12.73
N GLN A 290 9.42 -5.00 -13.45
CA GLN A 290 9.54 -3.56 -13.71
C GLN A 290 8.40 -3.08 -14.62
N GLU A 291 8.21 -1.77 -14.69
CA GLU A 291 7.20 -1.17 -15.56
C GLU A 291 7.38 -1.64 -17.01
N ASN A 292 6.36 -2.29 -17.56
CA ASN A 292 6.32 -2.94 -18.88
C ASN A 292 7.01 -4.32 -19.03
N ASP A 293 7.68 -4.87 -18.01
CA ASP A 293 8.20 -6.25 -18.08
C ASP A 293 7.03 -7.25 -18.16
N TYR A 294 7.02 -8.11 -19.18
CA TYR A 294 6.03 -9.19 -19.26
C TYR A 294 6.45 -10.37 -18.37
N GLY A 295 5.54 -10.80 -17.50
CA GLY A 295 5.66 -11.97 -16.64
C GLY A 295 4.59 -13.02 -16.94
N ILE A 296 4.78 -14.21 -16.38
CA ILE A 296 3.84 -15.33 -16.47
C ILE A 296 3.61 -15.83 -15.04
N ILE A 297 2.37 -15.79 -14.58
CA ILE A 297 1.93 -16.39 -13.31
C ILE A 297 1.16 -17.67 -13.65
N PRO A 298 1.78 -18.86 -13.52
CA PRO A 298 1.12 -20.11 -13.82
C PRO A 298 0.11 -20.47 -12.71
N GLY A 299 -1.04 -20.99 -13.13
CA GLY A 299 -1.96 -21.71 -12.25
C GLY A 299 -1.47 -23.14 -11.94
N SER A 300 -2.30 -23.87 -11.21
CA SER A 300 -2.24 -25.34 -11.13
C SER A 300 -2.90 -25.98 -12.36
N MET A 301 -2.68 -27.28 -12.57
CA MET A 301 -3.22 -28.03 -13.72
C MET A 301 -4.74 -28.14 -13.63
N GLY A 302 -5.47 -27.17 -14.17
CA GLY A 302 -6.92 -27.02 -14.08
C GLY A 302 -7.38 -25.61 -13.72
N ALA A 303 -6.48 -24.78 -13.18
CA ALA A 303 -6.73 -23.38 -12.88
C ALA A 303 -6.46 -22.48 -14.08
N LYS A 304 -6.75 -21.19 -13.93
CA LYS A 304 -6.32 -20.16 -14.88
C LYS A 304 -4.83 -19.87 -14.70
N SER A 305 -4.16 -19.52 -15.79
CA SER A 305 -2.83 -18.91 -15.77
C SER A 305 -2.93 -17.47 -16.26
N PHE A 306 -1.99 -16.60 -15.90
CA PHE A 306 -2.07 -15.17 -16.21
C PHE A 306 -0.80 -14.70 -16.90
N ILE A 307 -0.97 -14.07 -18.06
CA ILE A 307 0.06 -13.23 -18.66
C ILE A 307 -0.10 -11.85 -18.04
N VAL A 308 1.00 -11.33 -17.50
CA VAL A 308 0.99 -10.13 -16.69
C VAL A 308 2.04 -9.13 -17.15
N LYS A 309 1.85 -7.86 -16.82
CA LYS A 309 2.79 -6.78 -17.08
C LYS A 309 3.21 -6.13 -15.77
N GLY A 310 4.49 -5.94 -15.53
CA GLY A 310 4.98 -5.28 -14.32
C GLY A 310 4.45 -3.85 -14.21
N LYS A 311 3.97 -3.51 -13.01
CA LYS A 311 3.61 -2.16 -12.56
C LYS A 311 4.72 -1.54 -11.69
N GLY A 312 5.72 -2.35 -11.30
CA GLY A 312 6.89 -1.93 -10.53
C GLY A 312 6.57 -1.29 -9.16
N ASN A 313 5.65 -1.82 -8.32
CA ASN A 313 5.25 -1.18 -7.03
C ASN A 313 6.38 -1.00 -6.01
N ALA A 314 6.18 -0.10 -5.03
CA ALA A 314 6.74 -0.16 -3.67
C ALA A 314 8.09 -0.85 -3.50
N GLU A 315 7.99 -2.05 -2.98
CA GLU A 315 9.00 -2.70 -2.13
C GLU A 315 9.29 -4.10 -2.71
N SER A 316 8.69 -4.33 -3.89
CA SER A 316 9.37 -4.80 -5.10
C SER A 316 9.93 -3.69 -6.03
N TYR A 317 9.97 -2.39 -5.62
CA TYR A 317 10.67 -1.16 -6.12
C TYR A 317 10.02 0.27 -6.36
N CYS A 318 8.76 0.55 -6.76
CA CYS A 318 8.19 1.93 -6.94
C CYS A 318 6.65 2.31 -6.70
N SER A 319 6.21 2.81 -5.50
CA SER A 319 4.97 3.66 -5.26
C SER A 319 4.78 4.31 -3.84
N CYS A 320 4.73 5.66 -3.64
CA CYS A 320 4.50 6.32 -2.31
C CYS A 320 3.97 7.81 -2.35
N PHE A 321 3.82 8.51 -1.21
CA PHE A 321 3.39 9.94 -1.06
C PHE A 321 4.53 10.94 -0.76
N ALA A 322 4.54 12.16 -1.31
CA ALA A 322 5.64 13.11 -1.08
C ALA A 322 5.70 13.75 0.34
N THR A 323 6.89 14.21 0.74
CA THR A 323 7.14 15.03 1.95
C THR A 323 6.13 16.16 2.13
N GLY A 324 5.74 16.43 3.37
CA GLY A 324 4.78 17.48 3.75
C GLY A 324 3.31 17.07 3.64
N THR A 325 3.01 15.88 3.07
CA THR A 325 1.68 15.27 3.12
C THR A 325 1.25 15.12 4.58
N LYS A 326 0.01 15.49 4.90
CA LYS A 326 -0.56 15.28 6.24
C LYS A 326 -1.34 13.98 6.27
N VAL A 327 -1.28 13.27 7.39
CA VAL A 327 -1.99 12.01 7.60
C VAL A 327 -2.79 12.12 8.90
N LEU A 328 -3.98 11.50 8.95
CA LEU A 328 -4.78 11.44 10.17
C LEU A 328 -4.26 10.33 11.08
N THR A 329 -3.86 10.69 12.29
CA THR A 329 -3.39 9.78 13.34
C THR A 329 -4.31 9.85 14.55
N GLU A 330 -4.09 8.98 15.54
CA GLU A 330 -4.77 9.11 16.85
C GLU A 330 -4.44 10.45 17.55
N PHE A 331 -3.32 11.10 17.23
CA PHE A 331 -2.94 12.43 17.73
C PHE A 331 -3.40 13.59 16.81
N GLY A 332 -4.22 13.32 15.80
CA GLY A 332 -4.71 14.32 14.84
C GLY A 332 -3.87 14.42 13.57
N LEU A 333 -3.63 15.64 13.07
CA LEU A 333 -2.92 15.87 11.81
C LEU A 333 -1.40 15.94 12.02
N MET A 334 -0.67 14.94 11.56
CA MET A 334 0.80 14.92 11.59
C MET A 334 1.39 14.95 10.17
N ASN A 335 2.63 15.43 10.02
CA ASN A 335 3.36 15.28 8.75
C ASN A 335 3.72 13.81 8.53
N ILE A 336 3.73 13.37 7.27
CA ILE A 336 4.13 12.01 6.90
C ILE A 336 5.58 11.73 7.32
N GLU A 337 6.49 12.70 7.20
CA GLU A 337 7.87 12.62 7.67
C GLU A 337 7.99 12.55 9.21
N ASP A 338 7.11 13.21 9.96
CA ASP A 338 7.14 13.17 11.44
C ASP A 338 6.63 11.81 11.95
N ILE A 339 5.56 11.29 11.33
CA ILE A 339 5.06 9.93 11.62
C ILE A 339 6.13 8.90 11.25
N PHE A 340 6.81 9.08 10.11
CA PHE A 340 7.88 8.19 9.67
C PHE A 340 9.01 8.12 10.70
N ASN A 341 9.54 9.28 11.09
CA ASN A 341 10.68 9.39 12.02
C ASN A 341 10.32 9.20 13.51
N SER A 342 9.04 9.22 13.88
CA SER A 342 8.62 9.06 15.27
C SER A 342 8.92 7.65 15.80
N SER A 343 9.55 7.62 16.98
CA SER A 343 9.77 6.42 17.80
C SER A 343 8.56 6.02 18.65
N LEU A 344 7.49 6.83 18.67
CA LEU A 344 6.25 6.50 19.35
C LEU A 344 5.37 5.58 18.48
N PRO A 345 4.63 4.64 19.08
CA PRO A 345 3.70 3.77 18.34
C PRO A 345 2.45 4.57 17.93
N ILE A 346 2.54 5.28 16.81
CA ILE A 346 1.45 6.07 16.24
C ILE A 346 0.50 5.16 15.45
N LYS A 347 -0.80 5.26 15.73
CA LYS A 347 -1.88 4.69 14.91
C LYS A 347 -2.38 5.67 13.86
N LEU A 348 -2.74 5.17 12.68
CA LEU A 348 -3.42 5.92 11.61
C LEU A 348 -4.91 5.68 11.67
N ILE A 349 -5.71 6.65 11.21
CA ILE A 349 -7.17 6.47 11.14
C ILE A 349 -7.54 5.81 9.80
N SER A 350 -8.16 4.63 9.90
CA SER A 350 -8.60 3.78 8.80
C SER A 350 -10.14 3.69 8.75
N TYR A 351 -10.69 3.39 7.58
CA TYR A 351 -12.10 3.13 7.36
C TYR A 351 -12.37 1.62 7.25
N ASN A 352 -13.31 1.12 8.06
CA ASN A 352 -13.78 -0.26 8.05
C ASN A 352 -15.06 -0.36 7.22
N GLU A 353 -14.96 -0.88 6.00
CA GLU A 353 -16.09 -0.96 5.06
C GLU A 353 -17.23 -1.85 5.57
N LYS A 354 -16.92 -2.94 6.30
CA LYS A 354 -17.92 -3.85 6.86
C LYS A 354 -18.72 -3.22 7.98
N LEU A 355 -18.05 -2.45 8.85
CA LEU A 355 -18.67 -1.79 10.00
C LEU A 355 -19.19 -0.39 9.70
N LYS A 356 -18.84 0.20 8.55
CA LYS A 356 -19.14 1.59 8.14
C LYS A 356 -18.72 2.59 9.22
N LYS A 357 -17.48 2.43 9.72
CA LYS A 357 -16.90 3.20 10.84
C LYS A 357 -15.42 3.46 10.63
N PHE A 358 -14.90 4.49 11.29
CA PHE A 358 -13.47 4.77 11.35
C PHE A 358 -12.86 4.23 12.64
N GLU A 359 -11.63 3.75 12.56
CA GLU A 359 -10.90 3.14 13.67
C GLU A 359 -9.41 3.51 13.61
N ALA A 360 -8.77 3.66 14.76
CA ALA A 360 -7.33 3.86 14.86
C ALA A 360 -6.60 2.51 14.75
N LYS A 361 -5.67 2.40 13.82
CA LYS A 361 -4.98 1.16 13.45
C LYS A 361 -3.45 1.33 13.46
N ASN A 362 -2.74 0.36 14.01
CA ASN A 362 -1.29 0.40 14.11
C ASN A 362 -0.61 0.45 12.74
N ILE A 363 0.48 1.22 12.66
CA ILE A 363 1.41 1.16 11.54
C ILE A 363 2.26 -0.10 11.71
N LEU A 364 2.09 -1.06 10.80
CA LEU A 364 2.89 -2.28 10.72
C LEU A 364 4.25 -2.05 10.06
N ASP A 365 4.34 -1.10 9.11
CA ASP A 365 5.60 -0.74 8.47
C ASP A 365 5.62 0.69 7.92
N LYS A 366 6.83 1.22 7.73
CA LYS A 366 7.11 2.58 7.26
C LYS A 366 8.24 2.54 6.22
N SER A 367 8.05 3.15 5.05
CA SER A 367 9.10 3.26 4.03
C SER A 367 9.29 4.68 3.48
N GLU A 368 10.52 4.99 3.05
CA GLU A 368 10.94 6.25 2.43
C GLU A 368 11.89 5.97 1.25
N ARG A 369 11.74 6.71 0.14
CA ARG A 369 12.61 6.63 -1.05
C ARG A 369 12.44 7.85 -1.96
N ILE A 370 13.30 8.04 -2.96
CA ILE A 370 13.09 9.05 -4.02
C ILE A 370 12.32 8.43 -5.19
N ALA A 371 11.28 9.11 -5.68
CA ALA A 371 10.47 8.66 -6.81
C ALA A 371 9.99 9.83 -7.70
N SER A 372 9.52 9.50 -8.92
CA SER A 372 8.73 10.43 -9.72
C SER A 372 7.32 10.52 -9.16
N ALA A 373 6.87 11.74 -8.85
CA ALA A 373 5.56 12.03 -8.31
C ALA A 373 4.86 13.12 -9.14
N ASN A 374 3.53 13.09 -9.15
CA ASN A 374 2.70 14.06 -9.83
C ASN A 374 1.89 14.86 -8.81
N LYS A 375 1.50 16.09 -9.16
CA LYS A 375 0.66 16.95 -8.31
C LYS A 375 -0.78 16.90 -8.83
N TYR A 376 -1.71 16.51 -7.97
CA TYR A 376 -3.13 16.35 -8.28
C TYR A 376 -3.98 17.31 -7.47
N SER A 377 -4.94 17.99 -8.10
CA SER A 377 -5.90 18.87 -7.45
C SER A 377 -7.27 18.23 -7.26
N PHE A 378 -7.90 18.51 -6.11
CA PHE A 378 -9.23 18.03 -5.74
C PHE A 378 -10.20 19.23 -5.75
N SER A 379 -11.05 19.31 -6.77
CA SER A 379 -11.85 20.52 -7.04
C SER A 379 -13.22 20.19 -7.62
N GLN A 380 -14.29 20.70 -7.03
CA GLN A 380 -15.65 20.44 -7.51
C GLN A 380 -16.01 21.16 -8.81
N THR A 381 -15.37 22.30 -9.11
CA THR A 381 -15.76 23.17 -10.23
C THR A 381 -14.65 23.39 -11.26
N ARG A 382 -13.45 22.83 -11.04
CA ARG A 382 -12.22 23.07 -11.82
C ARG A 382 -11.73 24.53 -11.83
N ARG A 383 -12.45 25.47 -11.21
CA ARG A 383 -12.12 26.92 -11.16
C ARG A 383 -11.04 27.29 -10.14
N ARG A 384 -10.76 26.41 -9.17
CA ARG A 384 -9.70 26.55 -8.17
C ARG A 384 -8.94 25.24 -8.12
N LEU A 385 -7.65 25.27 -8.49
CA LEU A 385 -6.80 24.09 -8.59
C LEU A 385 -5.68 24.06 -7.54
N GLU A 386 -5.73 24.98 -6.57
CA GLU A 386 -4.71 25.14 -5.50
C GLU A 386 -4.81 24.05 -4.43
N ASN A 387 -5.98 23.44 -4.25
CA ASN A 387 -6.20 22.34 -3.32
C ASN A 387 -5.59 21.06 -3.88
N THR A 388 -4.37 20.70 -3.47
CA THR A 388 -3.57 19.64 -4.13
C THR A 388 -2.92 18.64 -3.19
N ILE A 389 -2.57 17.45 -3.69
CA ILE A 389 -1.65 16.49 -3.07
C ILE A 389 -0.52 16.14 -4.06
N THR A 390 0.62 15.64 -3.58
CA THR A 390 1.70 15.12 -4.44
C THR A 390 2.01 13.66 -4.08
N CYS A 391 1.88 12.75 -5.04
CA CYS A 391 2.07 11.31 -4.86
C CYS A 391 2.53 10.63 -6.15
N THR A 392 2.98 9.38 -6.08
CA THR A 392 3.26 8.60 -7.29
C THR A 392 1.97 8.32 -8.07
N PRO A 393 1.96 8.35 -9.42
CA PRO A 393 0.74 8.21 -10.23
C PRO A 393 -0.04 6.91 -10.01
N ASN A 394 0.67 5.84 -9.65
CA ASN A 394 0.11 4.53 -9.35
C ASN A 394 -0.50 4.41 -7.93
N HIS A 395 -0.44 5.44 -7.09
CA HIS A 395 -0.96 5.34 -5.72
C HIS A 395 -2.48 5.15 -5.72
N PRO A 396 -3.03 4.13 -5.03
CA PRO A 396 -4.46 3.88 -5.01
C PRO A 396 -5.21 4.84 -4.08
N PHE A 397 -6.27 5.46 -4.60
CA PHE A 397 -7.24 6.26 -3.86
C PHE A 397 -8.61 5.59 -3.94
N ALA A 398 -9.41 5.72 -2.89
CA ALA A 398 -10.78 5.25 -2.87
C ALA A 398 -11.64 6.02 -3.87
N THR A 399 -12.58 5.34 -4.52
CA THR A 399 -13.54 5.86 -5.50
C THR A 399 -14.79 4.96 -5.56
N TYR A 400 -15.90 5.46 -6.11
CA TYR A 400 -17.08 4.66 -6.38
C TYR A 400 -17.17 4.25 -7.86
N GLN A 401 -17.15 2.94 -8.11
CA GLN A 401 -17.49 2.31 -9.38
C GLN A 401 -18.83 1.57 -9.21
N GLN A 402 -19.85 1.93 -10.00
CA GLN A 402 -21.18 1.31 -9.97
C GLN A 402 -21.85 1.23 -8.58
N GLY A 403 -21.49 2.13 -7.67
CA GLY A 403 -21.99 2.16 -6.29
C GLY A 403 -21.26 1.25 -5.30
N ILE A 404 -20.15 0.61 -5.72
CA ILE A 404 -19.24 -0.19 -4.88
C ILE A 404 -17.98 0.63 -4.60
N LEU A 405 -17.52 0.63 -3.35
CA LEU A 405 -16.27 1.27 -2.95
C LEU A 405 -15.10 0.46 -3.54
N SER A 406 -14.22 1.13 -4.26
CA SER A 406 -13.05 0.51 -4.91
C SER A 406 -11.84 1.42 -4.78
N TYR A 407 -10.65 0.86 -4.97
CA TYR A 407 -9.39 1.61 -4.88
C TYR A 407 -8.66 1.52 -6.21
N LEU A 408 -8.42 2.67 -6.85
CA LEU A 408 -7.79 2.77 -8.16
C LEU A 408 -6.60 3.74 -8.12
N PRO A 409 -5.56 3.53 -8.95
CA PRO A 409 -4.53 4.54 -9.20
C PRO A 409 -5.10 5.94 -9.43
N ILE A 410 -4.49 6.95 -8.83
CA ILE A 410 -4.94 8.33 -8.98
C ILE A 410 -4.87 8.83 -10.43
N GLU A 411 -3.89 8.36 -11.22
CA GLU A 411 -3.82 8.67 -12.65
C GLU A 411 -5.06 8.14 -13.42
N ASP A 412 -5.51 6.92 -13.10
CA ASP A 412 -6.72 6.33 -13.68
C ASP A 412 -7.96 7.15 -13.28
N ILE A 413 -8.07 7.54 -12.01
CA ILE A 413 -9.17 8.37 -11.50
C ILE A 413 -9.25 9.73 -12.24
N THR A 414 -8.12 10.30 -12.69
CA THR A 414 -8.13 11.51 -13.53
C THR A 414 -8.55 11.30 -14.98
N SER A 415 -8.42 10.07 -15.49
CA SER A 415 -8.70 9.72 -16.89
C SER A 415 -10.17 9.36 -17.13
N PHE A 416 -10.86 8.87 -16.10
CA PHE A 416 -12.31 8.64 -16.11
C PHE A 416 -13.07 9.87 -15.57
N PRO A 417 -14.39 10.02 -15.82
CA PRO A 417 -15.22 11.08 -15.23
C PRO A 417 -15.53 10.82 -13.73
N GLY A 418 -14.56 10.31 -12.98
CA GLY A 418 -14.65 9.91 -11.58
C GLY A 418 -14.18 10.99 -10.60
N GLY A 419 -13.96 10.56 -9.37
CA GLY A 419 -13.41 11.38 -8.29
C GLY A 419 -12.86 10.51 -7.18
N ALA A 420 -12.04 11.08 -6.31
CA ALA A 420 -11.55 10.39 -5.11
C ALA A 420 -12.53 10.61 -3.95
N ILE A 421 -12.60 9.62 -3.06
CA ILE A 421 -13.41 9.67 -1.84
C ILE A 421 -12.80 10.65 -0.84
N VAL A 422 -13.66 11.52 -0.34
CA VAL A 422 -13.43 12.48 0.74
C VAL A 422 -14.27 12.02 1.93
N PRO A 423 -13.65 11.47 2.98
CA PRO A 423 -14.34 11.18 4.23
C PRO A 423 -14.94 12.43 4.89
N THR A 424 -16.08 12.26 5.52
CA THR A 424 -16.83 13.27 6.30
C THR A 424 -17.44 12.58 7.51
N ASN A 425 -17.75 13.31 8.59
CA ASN A 425 -18.29 12.72 9.82
C ASN A 425 -17.40 11.60 10.40
N ILE A 426 -16.09 11.82 10.39
CA ILE A 426 -15.08 10.87 10.87
C ILE A 426 -15.11 10.91 12.39
N ASN A 427 -15.52 9.79 12.99
CA ASN A 427 -15.59 9.63 14.45
C ASN A 427 -14.90 8.31 14.83
N ILE A 428 -14.18 8.34 15.95
CA ILE A 428 -13.48 7.18 16.53
C ILE A 428 -14.06 6.86 17.92
N PRO A 429 -13.83 5.67 18.50
CA PRO A 429 -14.29 5.37 19.85
C PRO A 429 -13.62 6.28 20.90
N SER A 430 -14.42 6.99 21.70
CA SER A 430 -13.92 7.77 22.85
C SER A 430 -13.35 6.85 23.93
N SER A 431 -12.16 7.20 24.43
CA SER A 431 -11.53 6.58 25.61
C SER A 431 -11.91 7.26 26.93
N LEU A 432 -12.45 8.49 26.89
CA LEU A 432 -12.76 9.28 28.10
C LEU A 432 -13.86 8.64 28.96
N SER A 433 -13.59 8.59 30.26
CA SER A 433 -14.58 8.26 31.29
C SER A 433 -15.68 9.33 31.40
N ALA A 434 -16.75 9.03 32.12
CA ALA A 434 -17.86 9.99 32.31
C ALA A 434 -17.43 11.25 33.09
N GLU A 435 -16.46 11.14 34.00
CA GLU A 435 -15.94 12.24 34.83
C GLU A 435 -15.06 13.22 34.03
N GLU A 436 -14.49 12.77 32.91
CA GLU A 436 -13.62 13.58 32.03
C GLU A 436 -14.40 14.36 30.96
N GLN A 437 -15.71 14.13 30.81
CA GLN A 437 -16.57 14.73 29.79
C GLN A 437 -17.23 16.06 30.23
N ASP A 438 -16.44 16.93 30.86
CA ASP A 438 -16.90 18.22 31.38
C ASP A 438 -17.09 19.27 30.27
N LEU A 439 -18.33 19.39 29.79
CA LEU A 439 -18.75 20.32 28.72
C LEU A 439 -18.27 21.78 28.94
N ASN A 440 -18.32 22.26 30.19
CA ASN A 440 -17.95 23.64 30.53
C ASN A 440 -16.44 23.84 30.44
N PHE A 441 -15.66 22.84 30.84
CA PHE A 441 -14.20 22.85 30.70
C PHE A 441 -13.77 22.90 29.23
N TYR A 442 -14.41 22.14 28.34
CA TYR A 442 -14.07 22.20 26.90
C TYR A 442 -14.52 23.49 26.22
N TYR A 443 -15.62 24.11 26.66
CA TYR A 443 -15.97 25.48 26.25
C TYR A 443 -14.89 26.49 26.68
N LEU A 444 -14.46 26.47 27.95
CA LEU A 444 -13.35 27.31 28.42
C LEU A 444 -12.06 27.04 27.63
N LEU A 445 -11.78 25.78 27.30
CA LEU A 445 -10.61 25.39 26.51
C LEU A 445 -10.65 25.99 25.09
N GLY A 446 -11.83 26.09 24.47
CA GLY A 446 -12.03 26.81 23.21
C GLY A 446 -11.68 28.30 23.33
N VAL A 447 -12.13 28.96 24.41
CA VAL A 447 -11.84 30.38 24.68
C VAL A 447 -10.34 30.60 24.97
N ILE A 448 -9.72 29.71 25.75
CA ILE A 448 -8.28 29.75 26.07
C ILE A 448 -7.42 29.63 24.80
N LEU A 449 -7.85 28.85 23.81
CA LEU A 449 -7.06 28.57 22.60
C LEU A 449 -7.35 29.51 21.42
N SER A 450 -8.29 30.44 21.61
CA SER A 450 -8.55 31.57 20.70
C SER A 450 -7.93 32.86 21.25
N ASP A 451 -8.33 33.27 22.45
CA ASP A 451 -7.98 34.59 23.04
C ASP A 451 -7.04 34.51 24.25
N GLY A 452 -6.54 33.31 24.57
CA GLY A 452 -5.72 33.05 25.75
C GLY A 452 -4.22 32.89 25.48
N THR A 453 -3.44 33.04 26.55
CA THR A 453 -2.01 32.77 26.61
C THR A 453 -1.71 31.88 27.81
N ILE A 454 -1.03 30.76 27.58
CA ILE A 454 -0.70 29.76 28.60
C ILE A 454 0.80 29.88 28.91
N TYR A 455 1.14 29.98 30.20
CA TYR A 455 2.52 30.04 30.66
C TYR A 455 2.74 29.06 31.81
N ARG A 456 3.80 28.25 31.73
CA ARG A 456 4.22 27.30 32.77
C ARG A 456 5.73 27.34 32.88
N LYS A 457 6.26 27.29 34.11
CA LYS A 457 7.71 27.30 34.36
C LYS A 457 8.14 26.10 35.19
N GLU A 458 8.87 25.19 34.58
CA GLU A 458 9.49 24.06 35.27
C GLU A 458 10.71 24.50 36.09
N ARG A 459 10.90 23.88 37.26
CA ARG A 459 12.15 23.96 38.03
C ARG A 459 12.84 22.60 38.00
N LYS A 460 14.06 22.54 37.44
CA LYS A 460 14.87 21.31 37.42
C LYS A 460 15.33 20.82 38.81
N ASN A 461 15.36 21.70 39.81
CA ASN A 461 15.71 21.40 41.20
C ASN A 461 14.69 22.04 42.17
N ALA A 462 13.58 21.36 42.43
CA ALA A 462 12.70 21.68 43.55
C ALA A 462 13.03 20.71 44.71
N PRO A 463 13.42 21.19 45.91
CA PRO A 463 13.63 20.29 47.04
C PRO A 463 12.30 19.62 47.43
N GLN A 464 12.36 18.36 47.86
CA GLN A 464 11.20 17.68 48.43
C GLN A 464 10.67 18.46 49.64
N ILE A 465 9.35 18.43 49.83
CA ILE A 465 8.66 19.28 50.81
C ILE A 465 8.90 18.75 52.22
N GLN A 466 9.93 19.27 52.87
CA GLN A 466 9.99 19.55 54.29
C GLN A 466 10.88 20.80 54.50
N ASP A 467 10.39 21.72 55.33
CA ASP A 467 11.06 22.95 55.77
C ASP A 467 11.55 23.97 54.73
N ARG A 468 10.62 24.82 54.23
CA ARG A 468 10.81 26.30 54.19
C ARG A 468 9.54 27.06 53.78
N ILE A 469 8.89 27.69 54.75
CA ILE A 469 7.99 28.83 54.52
C ILE A 469 8.81 30.11 54.61
N ARG A 470 9.02 30.82 53.49
CA ARG A 470 9.44 32.24 53.50
C ARG A 470 8.82 33.00 52.31
N ASN A 471 7.98 33.99 52.64
CA ASN A 471 7.54 35.10 51.79
C ASN A 471 6.80 34.76 50.47
N GLY A 472 5.89 33.79 50.48
CA GLY A 472 4.60 33.85 49.75
C GLY A 472 4.58 34.25 48.27
N LYS A 473 5.62 33.96 47.47
CA LYS A 473 5.69 34.31 46.04
C LYS A 473 5.93 33.10 45.14
N TYR A 474 4.85 32.37 44.86
CA TYR A 474 4.79 31.42 43.75
C TYR A 474 4.61 32.17 42.43
N LEU A 475 5.71 32.59 41.82
CA LEU A 475 5.69 33.17 40.48
C LEU A 475 6.03 32.11 39.42
N ASN A 476 5.16 32.01 38.41
CA ASN A 476 5.42 31.65 36.99
C ASN A 476 4.67 30.45 36.36
N SER A 477 3.45 30.13 36.81
CA SER A 477 2.48 29.41 35.96
C SER A 477 1.14 30.14 35.98
N TYR A 478 0.55 30.41 34.81
CA TYR A 478 -0.74 31.08 34.67
C TYR A 478 -1.38 30.86 33.29
N ILE A 479 -2.69 31.08 33.19
CA ILE A 479 -3.41 31.31 31.93
C ILE A 479 -3.95 32.74 31.96
N ARG A 480 -3.81 33.47 30.86
CA ARG A 480 -4.33 34.84 30.69
C ARG A 480 -5.18 34.97 29.44
N ILE A 481 -6.41 35.45 29.60
CA ILE A 481 -7.31 35.78 28.48
C ILE A 481 -7.48 37.29 28.41
N TYR A 482 -7.48 37.82 27.18
CA TYR A 482 -7.60 39.25 26.91
C TYR A 482 -8.90 39.55 26.16
N GLN A 483 -9.71 40.48 26.68
CA GLN A 483 -10.90 40.99 26.00
C GLN A 483 -10.89 42.52 25.91
N SER A 484 -11.50 43.07 24.87
CA SER A 484 -11.70 44.52 24.79
C SER A 484 -12.75 44.99 25.80
N GLN A 485 -12.50 46.13 26.43
CA GLN A 485 -13.36 46.77 27.43
C GLN A 485 -14.57 47.47 26.77
N GLU A 486 -15.25 46.78 25.88
CA GLU A 486 -16.48 47.24 25.23
C GLU A 486 -17.69 46.89 26.11
N PRO A 487 -18.70 47.77 26.24
CA PRO A 487 -19.92 47.47 27.01
C PRO A 487 -20.64 46.20 26.53
N SER A 488 -20.64 45.95 25.22
CA SER A 488 -21.20 44.75 24.57
C SER A 488 -20.55 43.44 25.01
N LYS A 489 -19.29 43.47 25.48
CA LYS A 489 -18.56 42.28 25.92
C LYS A 489 -18.61 42.04 27.42
N GLN A 490 -19.11 42.99 28.23
CA GLN A 490 -19.17 42.82 29.69
C GLN A 490 -19.95 41.57 30.15
N PRO A 491 -21.12 41.22 29.59
CA PRO A 491 -21.83 39.99 29.99
C PRO A 491 -21.02 38.71 29.72
N PHE A 492 -20.27 38.69 28.62
CA PHE A 492 -19.39 37.56 28.28
C PHE A 492 -18.18 37.49 29.23
N ILE A 493 -17.55 38.63 29.54
CA ILE A 493 -16.44 38.70 30.50
C ILE A 493 -16.88 38.22 31.90
N GLN A 494 -18.05 38.67 32.37
CA GLN A 494 -18.62 38.20 33.64
C GLN A 494 -18.90 36.70 33.62
N HIS A 495 -19.51 36.18 32.53
CA HIS A 495 -19.75 34.75 32.38
C HIS A 495 -18.46 33.93 32.43
N LEU A 496 -17.39 34.37 31.75
CA LEU A 496 -16.08 33.72 31.84
C LEU A 496 -15.52 33.77 33.27
N GLU A 497 -15.61 34.90 33.96
CA GLU A 497 -15.17 35.00 35.36
C GLU A 497 -15.91 34.00 36.27
N GLU A 498 -17.23 33.91 36.16
CA GLU A 498 -18.06 32.98 36.94
C GLU A 498 -17.71 31.52 36.61
N LEU A 499 -17.54 31.20 35.33
CA LEU A 499 -17.20 29.86 34.87
C LEU A 499 -15.78 29.44 35.26
N PHE A 500 -14.81 30.36 35.28
CA PHE A 500 -13.49 30.06 35.86
C PHE A 500 -13.56 29.91 37.38
N LYS A 501 -14.38 30.70 38.09
CA LYS A 501 -14.55 30.61 39.54
C LYS A 501 -15.16 29.28 40.00
N SER A 502 -15.92 28.56 39.15
CA SER A 502 -16.37 27.19 39.48
C SER A 502 -15.25 26.14 39.44
N TYR A 503 -14.09 26.43 38.81
CA TYR A 503 -12.92 25.55 38.79
C TYR A 503 -11.82 25.93 39.78
N THR A 504 -11.69 27.23 40.10
CA THR A 504 -10.60 27.72 40.95
C THR A 504 -10.95 29.02 41.67
N ALA A 505 -10.52 29.13 42.93
CA ALA A 505 -10.59 30.37 43.69
C ALA A 505 -9.49 31.40 43.28
N LYS A 506 -8.52 31.03 42.44
CA LYS A 506 -7.35 31.85 42.07
C LYS A 506 -7.50 32.52 40.70
N VAL A 507 -8.70 33.05 40.46
CA VAL A 507 -9.07 33.89 39.31
C VAL A 507 -8.97 35.36 39.73
N SER A 508 -8.35 36.17 38.90
CA SER A 508 -8.27 37.63 39.09
C SER A 508 -8.52 38.34 37.78
N SER A 509 -9.27 39.44 37.81
CA SER A 509 -9.50 40.31 36.66
C SER A 509 -8.84 41.66 36.85
N ARG A 510 -8.27 42.20 35.77
CA ARG A 510 -7.58 43.48 35.76
C ARG A 510 -7.95 44.29 34.53
N ILE A 511 -8.45 45.50 34.76
CA ILE A 511 -8.65 46.48 33.69
C ILE A 511 -7.31 47.15 33.37
N GLN A 512 -6.95 47.18 32.09
CA GLN A 512 -5.82 47.91 31.54
C GLN A 512 -6.34 49.12 30.77
N ALA A 513 -5.86 50.32 31.15
CA ALA A 513 -6.25 51.57 30.52
C ALA A 513 -5.88 51.59 29.01
N PRO A 514 -6.70 52.23 28.16
CA PRO A 514 -6.43 52.36 26.73
C PRO A 514 -5.08 53.03 26.46
N ARG A 515 -4.29 52.45 25.56
CA ARG A 515 -2.99 53.03 25.15
C ARG A 515 -3.19 53.96 23.96
N THR A 516 -2.60 55.16 24.04
CA THR A 516 -2.56 56.11 22.92
C THR A 516 -1.22 55.97 22.19
N SER A 517 -1.29 55.75 20.88
CA SER A 517 -0.13 55.61 19.99
C SER A 517 -0.21 56.65 18.87
N HIS A 518 0.92 57.13 18.37
CA HIS A 518 0.93 58.13 17.30
C HIS A 518 1.34 57.49 15.97
N LEU A 519 0.40 57.36 15.04
CA LEU A 519 0.65 56.80 13.71
C LEU A 519 0.50 57.89 12.65
N ARG A 520 1.59 58.19 11.92
CA ARG A 520 1.63 59.28 10.90
C ARG A 520 1.08 60.62 11.41
N GLY A 521 1.45 61.01 12.63
CA GLY A 521 1.04 62.28 13.24
C GLY A 521 -0.39 62.32 13.81
N ARG A 522 -1.17 61.24 13.72
CA ARG A 522 -2.49 61.12 14.37
C ARG A 522 -2.39 60.28 15.64
N ALA A 523 -2.97 60.78 16.73
CA ALA A 523 -3.18 60.01 17.95
C ALA A 523 -4.28 58.95 17.70
N ILE A 524 -3.92 57.68 17.86
CA ILE A 524 -4.82 56.53 17.84
C ILE A 524 -4.85 55.97 19.26
N THR A 525 -5.94 56.27 19.97
CA THR A 525 -6.26 55.68 21.28
C THR A 525 -6.95 54.34 21.05
N GLY A 526 -6.34 53.26 21.53
CA GLY A 526 -6.96 51.93 21.51
C GLY A 526 -8.13 51.83 22.49
N VAL A 527 -8.87 50.73 22.47
CA VAL A 527 -9.82 50.38 23.54
C VAL A 527 -9.06 49.85 24.75
N GLY A 528 -9.58 50.04 25.96
CA GLY A 528 -9.05 49.38 27.15
C GLY A 528 -9.16 47.85 27.03
N LEU A 529 -8.40 47.12 27.84
CA LEU A 529 -8.45 45.64 27.88
C LEU A 529 -8.83 45.15 29.27
N VAL A 530 -9.58 44.05 29.33
CA VAL A 530 -9.75 43.25 30.55
C VAL A 530 -8.86 42.02 30.42
N GLU A 531 -7.94 41.85 31.37
CA GLU A 531 -7.09 40.66 31.52
C GLU A 531 -7.70 39.78 32.61
N LEU A 532 -8.13 38.56 32.24
CA LEU A 532 -8.50 37.51 33.19
C LEU A 532 -7.27 36.61 33.41
N THR A 533 -6.74 36.57 34.64
CA THR A 533 -5.60 35.72 35.02
C THR A 533 -6.04 34.59 35.94
N ILE A 534 -5.81 33.36 35.50
CA ILE A 534 -5.96 32.12 36.27
C ILE A 534 -4.55 31.70 36.72
N SER A 535 -4.34 31.52 38.02
CA SER A 535 -3.01 31.26 38.61
C SER A 535 -2.91 29.98 39.43
N GLU A 536 -3.92 29.10 39.36
CA GLU A 536 -3.84 27.80 40.03
C GLU A 536 -3.10 26.76 39.19
N LEU A 537 -2.01 26.23 39.75
CA LEU A 537 -1.14 25.28 39.06
C LEU A 537 -1.87 24.01 38.60
N SER A 538 -2.79 23.46 39.41
CA SER A 538 -3.61 22.30 39.08
C SER A 538 -4.41 22.50 37.78
N PHE A 539 -5.02 23.68 37.61
CA PHE A 539 -5.79 24.03 36.42
C PHE A 539 -4.88 24.25 35.20
N VAL A 540 -3.75 24.94 35.39
CA VAL A 540 -2.75 25.15 34.32
C VAL A 540 -2.17 23.80 33.85
N ASP A 541 -1.84 22.91 34.77
CA ASP A 541 -1.35 21.56 34.48
C ASP A 541 -2.45 20.70 33.80
N LYS A 542 -3.70 20.73 34.27
CA LYS A 542 -4.84 20.04 33.62
C LYS A 542 -5.02 20.48 32.16
N VAL A 543 -4.99 21.79 31.90
CA VAL A 543 -5.07 22.32 30.52
C VAL A 543 -3.89 21.79 29.70
N GLN A 544 -2.65 21.93 30.17
CA GLN A 544 -1.48 21.49 29.40
C GLN A 544 -1.39 19.97 29.17
N GLN A 545 -1.90 19.15 30.09
CA GLN A 545 -1.98 17.70 29.92
C GLN A 545 -2.97 17.29 28.82
N ILE A 546 -4.04 18.06 28.62
CA ILE A 546 -5.10 17.76 27.64
C ILE A 546 -4.73 18.23 26.23
N LEU A 547 -3.97 19.32 26.07
CA LEU A 547 -3.67 19.88 24.74
C LEU A 547 -3.08 18.89 23.70
N PRO A 548 -2.14 17.99 24.04
CA PRO A 548 -1.57 17.05 23.06
C PRO A 548 -2.57 16.02 22.51
N ASP A 549 -3.54 15.60 23.32
CA ASP A 549 -4.57 14.61 22.94
C ASP A 549 -5.90 15.28 22.52
N LEU A 550 -5.99 16.61 22.58
CA LEU A 550 -7.21 17.34 22.25
C LEU A 550 -7.79 17.01 20.86
N PRO A 551 -7.00 16.83 19.77
CA PRO A 551 -7.54 16.39 18.49
C PRO A 551 -8.25 15.02 18.57
N ASN A 552 -7.72 14.07 19.35
CA ASN A 552 -8.29 12.74 19.59
C ASN A 552 -9.63 12.86 20.33
N ILE A 553 -9.65 13.64 21.41
CA ILE A 553 -10.84 13.90 22.24
C ILE A 553 -11.97 14.50 21.39
N MET A 554 -11.65 15.43 20.49
CA MET A 554 -12.63 16.00 19.56
C MET A 554 -13.16 14.93 18.57
N MET A 555 -12.27 14.09 18.01
CA MET A 555 -12.65 12.98 17.13
C MET A 555 -13.45 11.86 17.82
N GLY A 556 -13.27 11.69 19.13
CA GLY A 556 -13.97 10.72 19.95
C GLY A 556 -15.35 11.19 20.44
N ASN A 557 -15.53 12.50 20.63
CA ASN A 557 -16.73 13.05 21.27
C ASN A 557 -17.29 14.29 20.55
N PRO A 558 -18.34 14.13 19.72
CA PRO A 558 -19.04 15.22 19.06
C PRO A 558 -19.69 16.24 20.01
N PHE A 559 -20.05 15.87 21.25
CA PHE A 559 -20.62 16.81 22.21
C PHE A 559 -19.55 17.75 22.77
N LEU A 560 -18.39 17.22 23.17
CA LEU A 560 -17.25 18.04 23.58
C LEU A 560 -16.77 18.93 22.43
N SER A 561 -16.76 18.40 21.20
CA SER A 561 -16.47 19.17 19.97
C SER A 561 -17.39 20.36 19.79
N LEU A 562 -18.69 20.21 20.06
CA LEU A 562 -19.65 21.31 19.93
C LEU A 562 -19.43 22.40 20.98
N TYR A 563 -19.14 22.04 22.23
CA TYR A 563 -18.83 23.01 23.30
C TYR A 563 -17.50 23.71 23.07
N PHE A 564 -16.46 22.97 22.68
CA PHE A 564 -15.17 23.52 22.27
C PHE A 564 -15.31 24.52 21.12
N LEU A 565 -16.07 24.16 20.08
CA LEU A 565 -16.31 25.04 18.94
C LEU A 565 -17.06 26.31 19.35
N ALA A 566 -18.08 26.23 20.21
CA ALA A 566 -18.78 27.40 20.72
C ALA A 566 -17.83 28.34 21.49
N GLY A 567 -16.99 27.80 22.38
CA GLY A 567 -16.00 28.58 23.11
C GLY A 567 -14.95 29.23 22.21
N TYR A 568 -14.46 28.50 21.20
CA TYR A 568 -13.51 29.05 20.22
C TYR A 568 -14.12 30.17 19.38
N LEU A 569 -15.40 30.02 19.01
CA LEU A 569 -16.14 31.05 18.30
C LEU A 569 -16.40 32.29 19.16
N ASP A 570 -16.64 32.10 20.46
CA ASP A 570 -16.76 33.19 21.42
C ASP A 570 -15.43 33.90 21.72
N GLY A 571 -14.28 33.34 21.33
CA GLY A 571 -13.03 34.10 21.21
C GLY A 571 -12.93 34.80 19.85
N ASP A 572 -12.35 34.12 18.85
CA ASP A 572 -11.98 34.68 17.53
C ASP A 572 -12.94 34.28 16.37
N GLY A 573 -14.15 33.84 16.70
CA GLY A 573 -15.18 33.52 15.72
C GLY A 573 -15.84 34.75 15.08
N SER A 574 -16.19 34.63 13.80
CA SER A 574 -17.02 35.60 13.08
C SER A 574 -18.12 34.92 12.27
N TYR A 575 -19.27 35.59 12.14
CA TYR A 575 -20.43 35.11 11.39
C TYR A 575 -20.93 36.19 10.42
N ASN A 576 -21.07 35.85 9.14
CA ASN A 576 -21.54 36.77 8.12
C ASN A 576 -22.25 36.02 6.98
N LYS A 577 -23.43 36.48 6.56
CA LYS A 577 -24.23 35.90 5.44
C LYS A 577 -24.45 34.37 5.53
N GLY A 578 -24.60 33.83 6.74
CA GLY A 578 -24.78 32.40 6.97
C GLY A 578 -23.49 31.57 6.91
N ILE A 579 -22.32 32.19 6.91
CA ILE A 579 -21.02 31.52 6.93
C ILE A 579 -20.32 31.88 8.25
N VAL A 580 -19.79 30.88 8.94
CA VAL A 580 -18.85 31.07 10.04
C VAL A 580 -17.43 31.06 9.48
N SER A 581 -16.62 32.01 9.92
CA SER A 581 -15.20 32.14 9.55
C SER A 581 -14.33 32.25 10.79
N ILE A 582 -13.25 31.47 10.85
CA ILE A 582 -12.29 31.40 11.95
C ILE A 582 -10.88 31.62 11.39
N SER A 583 -10.07 32.48 12.02
CA SER A 583 -8.70 32.80 11.61
C SER A 583 -7.67 32.14 12.53
N VAL A 584 -7.07 31.02 12.11
CA VAL A 584 -6.16 30.24 12.95
C VAL A 584 -4.70 30.47 12.56
N GLY A 585 -3.83 30.67 13.57
CA GLY A 585 -2.38 30.71 13.39
C GLY A 585 -1.79 29.37 12.94
N LYS A 586 -0.61 29.40 12.31
CA LYS A 586 -0.01 28.19 11.71
C LYS A 586 0.51 27.14 12.71
N ASN A 587 0.83 27.53 13.93
CA ASN A 587 1.43 26.64 14.91
C ASN A 587 0.36 26.20 15.94
N GLU A 588 0.24 24.88 16.11
CA GLU A 588 -0.39 24.16 17.22
C GLU A 588 -1.93 23.99 17.20
N MET A 589 -2.76 24.97 16.83
CA MET A 589 -4.24 24.81 17.02
C MET A 589 -5.06 24.36 15.81
N PHE A 590 -4.52 24.42 14.60
CA PHE A 590 -5.27 24.15 13.37
C PHE A 590 -5.78 22.69 13.27
N SER A 591 -4.99 21.72 13.76
CA SER A 591 -5.36 20.30 13.76
C SER A 591 -6.65 20.05 14.56
N THR A 592 -6.75 20.64 15.75
CA THR A 592 -7.90 20.48 16.64
C THR A 592 -9.18 20.96 15.95
N LEU A 593 -9.19 22.14 15.34
CA LEU A 593 -10.38 22.63 14.63
C LEU A 593 -10.80 21.75 13.46
N VAL A 594 -9.85 21.20 12.70
CA VAL A 594 -10.15 20.23 11.64
C VAL A 594 -10.79 18.97 12.22
N CYS A 595 -10.23 18.41 13.29
CA CYS A 595 -10.79 17.26 14.00
C CYS A 595 -12.20 17.53 14.56
N THR A 596 -12.43 18.69 15.20
CA THR A 596 -13.74 19.14 15.67
C THR A 596 -14.79 19.23 14.55
N LEU A 597 -14.41 19.74 13.37
CA LEU A 597 -15.33 19.85 12.25
C LEU A 597 -15.61 18.48 11.60
N LEU A 598 -14.60 17.60 11.54
CA LEU A 598 -14.74 16.25 11.04
C LEU A 598 -15.63 15.38 11.93
N SER A 599 -15.52 15.47 13.26
CA SER A 599 -16.36 14.72 14.21
C SER A 599 -17.83 15.17 14.20
N LEU A 600 -18.05 16.48 14.05
CA LEU A 600 -19.39 17.07 13.87
C LEU A 600 -20.01 16.80 12.50
N GLY A 601 -19.29 16.18 11.56
CA GLY A 601 -19.76 15.93 10.19
C GLY A 601 -19.89 17.19 9.33
N VAL A 602 -19.25 18.29 9.73
CA VAL A 602 -19.36 19.59 9.07
C VAL A 602 -18.41 19.66 7.88
N ALA A 603 -18.95 19.91 6.69
CA ALA A 603 -18.14 20.26 5.52
C ALA A 603 -17.56 21.68 5.69
N TYR A 604 -16.23 21.79 5.59
CA TYR A 604 -15.50 23.05 5.71
C TYR A 604 -14.62 23.34 4.49
N LYS A 605 -14.12 24.56 4.42
CA LYS A 605 -13.20 25.04 3.41
C LYS A 605 -12.04 25.77 4.09
N VAL A 606 -10.83 25.48 3.66
CA VAL A 606 -9.62 26.15 4.12
C VAL A 606 -9.03 26.98 2.99
N TYR A 607 -8.53 28.17 3.32
CA TYR A 607 -7.65 28.94 2.45
C TYR A 607 -6.67 29.75 3.30
N ARG A 608 -5.58 30.21 2.67
CA ARG A 608 -4.54 30.97 3.35
C ARG A 608 -4.79 32.47 3.25
N ASN A 609 -4.69 33.19 4.37
CA ASN A 609 -4.69 34.65 4.42
C ASN A 609 -3.40 35.11 5.13
N ARG A 610 -2.42 35.61 4.36
CA ARG A 610 -1.09 36.00 4.85
C ARG A 610 -0.39 34.85 5.61
N THR A 611 -0.30 34.97 6.94
CA THR A 611 0.29 34.01 7.87
C THR A 611 -0.70 32.99 8.42
N ASN A 612 -2.01 33.26 8.32
CA ASN A 612 -3.06 32.49 8.97
C ASN A 612 -3.79 31.59 7.97
N TYR A 613 -4.42 30.54 8.48
CA TYR A 613 -5.45 29.80 7.75
C TYR A 613 -6.81 30.36 8.13
N VAL A 614 -7.69 30.55 7.14
CA VAL A 614 -9.10 30.85 7.38
C VAL A 614 -9.89 29.59 7.12
N VAL A 615 -10.62 29.14 8.13
CA VAL A 615 -11.56 28.02 8.06
C VAL A 615 -12.96 28.59 7.94
N GLU A 616 -13.65 28.26 6.85
CA GLU A 616 -15.04 28.63 6.59
C GLU A 616 -15.92 27.38 6.63
N PHE A 617 -17.07 27.45 7.32
CA PHE A 617 -18.09 26.41 7.24
C PHE A 617 -19.51 26.98 7.31
N ARG A 618 -20.47 26.14 6.90
CA ARG A 618 -21.90 26.42 6.97
C ARG A 618 -22.65 25.09 7.08
N ASP A 619 -23.24 24.85 8.24
CA ASP A 619 -24.14 23.73 8.46
C ASP A 619 -25.31 24.18 9.34
N ASN A 620 -26.55 24.08 8.84
CA ASN A 620 -27.71 24.67 9.53
C ASN A 620 -28.03 23.94 10.85
N ILE A 621 -27.68 22.67 11.00
CA ILE A 621 -27.93 21.88 12.20
C ILE A 621 -26.93 22.29 13.29
N VAL A 622 -25.64 22.38 12.94
CA VAL A 622 -24.59 22.79 13.87
C VAL A 622 -24.71 24.27 14.22
N LEU A 623 -25.01 25.16 13.25
CA LEU A 623 -25.24 26.59 13.51
C LEU A 623 -26.43 26.84 14.45
N SER A 624 -27.52 26.08 14.31
CA SER A 624 -28.67 26.16 15.23
C SER A 624 -28.27 25.80 16.66
N LYS A 625 -27.50 24.72 16.86
CA LYS A 625 -26.97 24.36 18.18
C LYS A 625 -25.99 25.39 18.72
N LEU A 626 -25.08 25.90 17.89
CA LEU A 626 -24.13 26.94 18.28
C LEU A 626 -24.82 28.24 18.69
N SER A 627 -25.95 28.61 18.07
CA SER A 627 -26.67 29.86 18.40
C SER A 627 -27.22 29.93 19.83
N SER A 628 -27.49 28.79 20.48
CA SER A 628 -27.92 28.73 21.89
C SER A 628 -26.76 28.57 22.87
N MET A 629 -25.57 28.22 22.37
CA MET A 629 -24.37 27.96 23.16
C MET A 629 -23.40 29.15 23.19
N CYS A 630 -23.26 29.87 22.07
CA CYS A 630 -22.40 31.04 21.98
C CYS A 630 -22.95 32.20 22.84
N ARG A 631 -22.06 32.91 23.53
CA ARG A 631 -22.34 34.00 24.48
C ARG A 631 -21.85 35.35 23.99
N ARG A 632 -20.87 35.39 23.08
CA ARG A 632 -20.36 36.59 22.39
C ARG A 632 -20.77 36.61 20.92
N LEU A 633 -20.65 35.49 20.21
CA LEU A 633 -20.93 35.44 18.77
C LEU A 633 -22.43 35.29 18.50
N VAL A 634 -23.05 36.35 17.97
CA VAL A 634 -24.47 36.32 17.58
C VAL A 634 -24.64 35.63 16.21
N ILE A 635 -25.22 34.43 16.24
CA ILE A 635 -25.56 33.64 15.04
C ILE A 635 -27.04 33.87 14.71
N ASN A 636 -27.32 34.88 13.88
CA ASN A 636 -28.66 35.14 13.34
C ASN A 636 -29.16 33.98 12.46
N GLU A 637 -30.49 33.86 12.31
CA GLU A 637 -31.17 32.73 11.64
C GLU A 637 -30.41 32.19 10.41
N PRO A 638 -30.18 30.86 10.33
CA PRO A 638 -29.45 30.27 9.23
C PRO A 638 -30.25 30.44 7.92
N PRO A 639 -29.68 31.06 6.86
CA PRO A 639 -30.41 31.32 5.63
C PRO A 639 -30.98 30.04 5.00
N SER A 640 -32.20 30.14 4.46
CA SER A 640 -33.05 29.03 3.99
C SER A 640 -32.42 28.05 2.99
N ARG A 641 -31.31 28.40 2.35
CA ARG A 641 -30.49 27.44 1.60
C ARG A 641 -29.62 26.61 2.52
N ILE A 642 -29.82 25.32 2.48
CA ILE A 642 -28.92 24.32 3.06
C ILE A 642 -27.61 24.32 2.26
N TYR A 643 -26.46 24.22 2.94
CA TYR A 643 -25.15 24.02 2.30
C TYR A 643 -24.71 22.54 2.33
N SER A 644 -25.43 21.71 3.09
CA SER A 644 -25.24 20.26 3.20
C SER A 644 -26.10 19.44 2.21
N ASP A 645 -26.24 19.92 0.97
CA ASP A 645 -26.85 19.15 -0.12
C ASP A 645 -25.84 18.14 -0.72
N LYS A 646 -25.49 17.15 0.11
CA LYS A 646 -25.01 15.78 -0.21
C LYS A 646 -24.21 15.63 -1.53
N LEU A 647 -22.90 15.49 -1.40
CA LEU A 647 -21.97 15.39 -2.53
C LEU A 647 -21.87 13.97 -3.11
N LEU A 648 -22.59 13.72 -4.21
CA LEU A 648 -22.21 12.71 -5.20
C LEU A 648 -22.21 13.31 -6.62
N LEU A 649 -21.13 13.07 -7.37
CA LEU A 649 -20.97 13.43 -8.78
C LEU A 649 -20.00 12.45 -9.46
N ALA A 650 -20.54 11.54 -10.28
CA ALA A 650 -19.86 10.91 -11.41
C ALA A 650 -20.87 10.05 -12.20
N ASN A 651 -20.70 9.95 -13.52
CA ASN A 651 -21.44 8.95 -14.32
C ASN A 651 -21.09 7.50 -13.90
N SER A 652 -19.99 7.28 -13.17
CA SER A 652 -19.54 5.97 -12.71
C SER A 652 -20.52 5.27 -11.76
N VAL A 653 -21.29 6.01 -10.96
CA VAL A 653 -22.28 5.43 -10.02
C VAL A 653 -23.56 4.98 -10.74
N ALA A 654 -23.86 5.55 -11.91
CA ALA A 654 -25.09 5.31 -12.67
C ALA A 654 -24.88 4.46 -13.93
N GLY A 655 -23.78 3.71 -14.02
CA GLY A 655 -23.40 2.88 -15.16
C GLY A 655 -24.26 1.62 -15.34
N GLY A 656 -25.53 1.79 -15.69
CA GLY A 656 -26.48 0.72 -15.99
C GLY A 656 -27.84 1.27 -16.45
N THR A 657 -28.62 0.46 -17.17
CA THR A 657 -29.95 0.81 -17.70
C THR A 657 -31.01 0.89 -16.59
N LEU A 658 -30.94 1.94 -15.78
CA LEU A 658 -31.90 2.21 -14.69
C LEU A 658 -32.88 3.33 -15.03
N GLN A 659 -34.16 3.06 -14.79
CA GLN A 659 -35.33 3.88 -15.16
C GLN A 659 -35.50 5.14 -14.30
N CYS A 660 -34.46 5.95 -14.12
CA CYS A 660 -34.55 7.19 -13.33
C CYS A 660 -34.22 8.44 -14.17
N LYS A 661 -35.20 8.90 -14.95
CA LYS A 661 -35.10 10.07 -15.87
C LYS A 661 -34.54 11.34 -15.22
N ASN A 662 -34.68 11.50 -13.90
CA ASN A 662 -34.17 12.67 -13.16
C ASN A 662 -32.65 12.66 -12.96
N LEU A 663 -32.00 11.51 -12.77
CA LEU A 663 -30.55 11.42 -12.49
C LEU A 663 -29.71 11.86 -13.69
N ALA A 664 -30.00 11.34 -14.88
CA ALA A 664 -29.32 11.74 -16.12
C ALA A 664 -29.51 13.23 -16.45
N THR A 665 -30.65 13.81 -16.08
CA THR A 665 -30.96 15.23 -16.30
C THR A 665 -30.18 16.14 -15.34
N MET A 666 -30.10 15.77 -14.06
CA MET A 666 -29.32 16.53 -13.06
C MET A 666 -27.80 16.46 -13.32
N ALA A 667 -27.28 15.30 -13.71
CA ALA A 667 -25.87 15.12 -14.06
C ALA A 667 -25.44 15.99 -15.25
N ARG A 668 -26.29 16.10 -16.30
CA ARG A 668 -26.05 16.98 -17.46
C ARG A 668 -26.01 18.47 -17.11
N TRP A 669 -26.64 18.88 -16.00
CA TRP A 669 -26.77 20.29 -15.60
C TRP A 669 -25.76 20.69 -14.50
N GLY A 670 -24.81 19.82 -14.15
CA GLY A 670 -23.72 20.13 -13.21
C GLY A 670 -24.17 20.41 -11.77
N LYS A 671 -25.35 19.93 -11.36
CA LYS A 671 -25.88 20.07 -9.99
C LYS A 671 -25.68 18.78 -9.19
N MET A 672 -25.40 18.96 -7.89
CA MET A 672 -25.05 17.90 -6.94
C MET A 672 -26.18 16.86 -6.80
N VAL A 673 -25.83 15.57 -6.70
CA VAL A 673 -26.82 14.48 -6.59
C VAL A 673 -27.25 14.29 -5.14
N ASP A 674 -28.53 14.56 -4.87
CA ASP A 674 -29.13 14.32 -3.56
C ASP A 674 -29.19 12.80 -3.22
N ILE A 675 -28.30 12.38 -2.32
CA ILE A 675 -28.18 10.99 -1.83
C ILE A 675 -29.46 10.50 -1.14
N SER A 676 -30.37 11.39 -0.71
CA SER A 676 -31.69 11.02 -0.16
C SER A 676 -32.56 10.24 -1.17
N LYS A 677 -32.26 10.36 -2.47
CA LYS A 677 -33.03 9.75 -3.56
C LYS A 677 -32.53 8.37 -3.97
N PHE A 678 -31.40 7.90 -3.41
CA PHE A 678 -30.96 6.51 -3.51
C PHE A 678 -31.72 5.65 -2.50
N LYS A 679 -32.48 4.65 -2.98
CA LYS A 679 -33.22 3.67 -2.15
C LYS A 679 -32.47 2.33 -2.02
N GLY A 680 -31.14 2.33 -2.08
CA GLY A 680 -30.29 1.14 -1.92
C GLY A 680 -29.38 1.26 -0.69
N GLU A 681 -29.13 0.14 -0.01
CA GLU A 681 -28.43 0.08 1.29
C GLU A 681 -26.89 0.21 1.20
N SER A 682 -26.33 0.31 -0.02
CA SER A 682 -24.89 0.18 -0.27
C SER A 682 -24.05 1.39 0.11
N LEU A 683 -24.48 2.61 -0.24
CA LEU A 683 -23.65 3.82 -0.11
C LEU A 683 -23.58 4.33 1.35
N ASP A 684 -22.37 4.58 1.84
CA ASP A 684 -22.17 5.25 3.13
C ASP A 684 -22.32 6.77 2.97
N ARG A 685 -23.06 7.39 3.89
CA ARG A 685 -23.30 8.84 3.93
C ARG A 685 -22.11 9.61 4.51
N THR A 686 -21.15 8.92 5.14
CA THR A 686 -19.88 9.50 5.62
C THR A 686 -18.87 9.67 4.48
N LEU A 687 -19.06 9.05 3.31
CA LEU A 687 -18.13 9.11 2.19
C LEU A 687 -18.72 9.93 1.03
N VAL A 688 -18.06 11.04 0.68
CA VAL A 688 -18.40 11.86 -0.51
C VAL A 688 -17.28 11.83 -1.55
N MET A 689 -17.44 12.44 -2.72
CA MET A 689 -16.41 12.43 -3.78
C MET A 689 -16.03 13.82 -4.27
N ASN A 690 -14.72 14.06 -4.46
CA ASN A 690 -14.18 15.23 -5.18
C ASN A 690 -13.57 14.80 -6.53
N ARG A 691 -13.82 15.57 -7.59
CA ARG A 691 -13.14 15.40 -8.88
C ARG A 691 -11.64 15.68 -8.74
N VAL A 692 -10.84 14.84 -9.38
CA VAL A 692 -9.37 14.93 -9.38
C VAL A 692 -8.90 15.47 -10.73
N PHE A 693 -7.91 16.36 -10.72
CA PHE A 693 -7.27 16.90 -11.92
C PHE A 693 -5.76 16.84 -11.75
N LYS A 694 -5.03 16.28 -12.72
CA LYS A 694 -3.57 16.40 -12.77
C LYS A 694 -3.19 17.87 -13.03
N VAL A 695 -2.22 18.39 -12.27
CA VAL A 695 -1.74 19.78 -12.34
C VAL A 695 -0.27 19.85 -12.74
N GLU A 696 0.54 18.92 -12.25
CA GLU A 696 2.00 18.90 -12.48
C GLU A 696 2.47 17.44 -12.58
N SER A 697 3.54 17.19 -13.32
CA SER A 697 4.10 15.85 -13.56
C SER A 697 5.59 15.80 -13.21
N ASP A 698 6.12 14.59 -13.03
CA ASP A 698 7.57 14.29 -13.04
C ASP A 698 8.41 14.99 -11.97
N LEU A 699 7.80 15.29 -10.83
CA LEU A 699 8.46 15.82 -9.65
C LEU A 699 9.26 14.71 -8.96
N LYS A 700 10.59 14.69 -9.13
CA LYS A 700 11.46 13.87 -8.29
C LYS A 700 11.44 14.40 -6.85
N LYS A 701 10.83 13.63 -5.93
CA LYS A 701 10.77 13.96 -4.49
C LYS A 701 11.06 12.73 -3.63
N ALA A 702 11.45 12.98 -2.38
CA ALA A 702 11.32 11.97 -1.33
C ALA A 702 9.83 11.67 -1.12
N VAL A 703 9.51 10.38 -1.06
CA VAL A 703 8.15 9.86 -0.92
C VAL A 703 8.12 8.74 0.14
N TYR A 704 7.06 8.73 0.95
CA TYR A 704 6.85 7.90 2.13
C TYR A 704 5.58 7.06 1.98
N ASN A 705 5.58 5.86 2.55
CA ASN A 705 4.42 4.97 2.58
C ASN A 705 4.27 4.32 3.97
N PHE A 706 3.03 3.96 4.32
CA PHE A 706 2.69 3.27 5.55
C PHE A 706 1.87 2.01 5.26
N THR A 707 2.30 0.88 5.83
CA THR A 707 1.47 -0.32 5.92
C THR A 707 0.70 -0.29 7.23
N VAL A 708 -0.62 -0.38 7.14
CA VAL A 708 -1.55 -0.32 8.29
C VAL A 708 -2.20 -1.68 8.51
N GLU A 709 -2.35 -2.07 9.78
CA GLU A 709 -3.06 -3.29 10.18
C GLU A 709 -4.56 -3.19 9.81
N ASP A 710 -5.15 -4.27 9.32
CA ASP A 710 -6.57 -4.41 8.93
C ASP A 710 -7.19 -3.34 7.99
N ASN A 711 -8.09 -3.75 7.09
CA ASN A 711 -8.75 -2.90 6.10
C ASN A 711 -7.83 -2.17 5.10
N HIS A 712 -6.52 -2.09 5.40
CA HIS A 712 -5.45 -1.76 4.47
C HIS A 712 -5.55 -0.38 3.81
N ASN A 713 -6.21 0.56 4.51
CA ASN A 713 -6.41 1.93 4.07
C ASN A 713 -6.14 2.93 5.21
N TYR A 714 -5.95 4.20 4.87
CA TYR A 714 -5.79 5.30 5.82
C TYR A 714 -6.19 6.65 5.20
N ILE A 715 -6.21 7.71 6.02
CA ILE A 715 -6.63 9.05 5.60
C ILE A 715 -5.42 9.98 5.46
N VAL A 716 -5.23 10.52 4.25
CA VAL A 716 -4.27 11.60 3.96
C VAL A 716 -5.01 12.90 3.65
N PHE A 717 -4.30 14.03 3.65
CA PHE A 717 -4.88 15.33 3.33
C PHE A 717 -4.10 16.06 2.23
N THR A 718 -4.85 16.88 1.49
CA THR A 718 -4.31 17.89 0.57
C THR A 718 -3.66 19.08 1.28
N GLU A 719 -2.99 19.94 0.53
CA GLU A 719 -2.43 21.23 0.98
C GLU A 719 -3.49 22.14 1.66
N TYR A 720 -4.77 22.05 1.26
CA TYR A 720 -5.89 22.78 1.90
C TYR A 720 -6.76 21.86 2.76
N TYR A 721 -6.16 20.80 3.32
CA TYR A 721 -6.75 19.96 4.37
C TYR A 721 -8.11 19.35 3.99
N THR A 722 -8.26 18.92 2.74
CA THR A 722 -9.35 18.01 2.35
C THR A 722 -8.93 16.58 2.68
N PRO A 723 -9.68 15.81 3.50
CA PRO A 723 -9.38 14.41 3.77
C PRO A 723 -9.58 13.56 2.52
N LEU A 724 -8.76 12.55 2.34
CA LEU A 724 -8.78 11.61 1.22
C LEU A 724 -8.50 10.20 1.73
N LEU A 725 -9.33 9.23 1.32
CA LEU A 725 -9.17 7.83 1.70
C LEU A 725 -8.30 7.08 0.68
N VAL A 726 -7.23 6.41 1.14
CA VAL A 726 -6.19 5.82 0.29
C VAL A 726 -5.79 4.42 0.78
N HIS A 727 -5.22 3.57 -0.09
CA HIS A 727 -4.93 2.15 0.18
C HIS A 727 -3.44 1.81 -0.02
N ASN A 728 -3.08 0.56 0.27
CA ASN A 728 -1.73 -0.03 0.13
C ASN A 728 -1.68 -1.17 -0.93
N CYS A 729 -0.51 -1.80 -1.16
CA CYS A 729 -0.17 -2.45 -2.47
C CYS A 729 0.78 -3.72 -2.38
N SER A 730 0.48 -4.94 -2.95
CA SER A 730 1.40 -6.00 -3.55
C SER A 730 0.83 -7.46 -3.84
N HIS A 731 1.60 -8.55 -4.20
CA HIS A 731 1.28 -9.76 -5.09
C HIS A 731 1.98 -11.21 -5.03
N GLY A 732 1.30 -12.38 -5.36
CA GLY A 732 1.85 -13.75 -5.82
C GLY A 732 1.17 -15.14 -5.43
N ALA A 733 1.49 -16.32 -6.08
CA ALA A 733 0.70 -17.62 -6.07
C ALA A 733 1.21 -18.97 -5.45
N GLY A 734 0.76 -19.39 -4.24
CA GLY A 734 1.35 -20.54 -3.50
C GLY A 734 0.72 -21.94 -3.64
N ARG A 735 1.45 -22.98 -3.19
CA ARG A 735 0.88 -24.31 -2.91
C ARG A 735 0.20 -24.35 -1.53
N LEU A 736 -0.78 -25.24 -1.36
CA LEU A 736 -1.41 -25.53 -0.05
C LEU A 736 -0.80 -26.75 0.64
N MET A 737 -0.21 -27.68 -0.12
CA MET A 737 0.34 -28.92 0.44
C MET A 737 1.45 -29.55 -0.39
N SER A 738 2.25 -30.38 0.27
CA SER A 738 3.33 -31.16 -0.35
C SER A 738 2.80 -32.24 -1.29
N ARG A 739 3.61 -32.62 -2.28
CA ARG A 739 3.30 -33.67 -3.26
C ARG A 739 2.93 -35.01 -2.60
N THR A 740 3.67 -35.40 -1.57
CA THR A 740 3.42 -36.63 -0.80
C THR A 740 2.09 -36.57 -0.04
N LYS A 741 1.67 -35.40 0.43
CA LYS A 741 0.34 -35.22 1.07
C LYS A 741 -0.78 -35.28 0.03
N ALA A 742 -0.61 -34.61 -1.11
CA ALA A 742 -1.57 -34.67 -2.22
C ALA A 742 -1.82 -36.10 -2.72
N LYS A 743 -0.77 -36.91 -2.95
CA LYS A 743 -0.91 -38.34 -3.35
C LYS A 743 -1.60 -39.25 -2.31
N LYS A 744 -1.68 -38.83 -1.05
CA LYS A 744 -2.38 -39.54 0.02
C LYS A 744 -3.82 -39.05 0.23
N GLN A 745 -4.13 -37.85 -0.23
CA GLN A 745 -5.39 -37.16 0.04
C GLN A 745 -6.36 -37.20 -1.15
N PHE A 746 -5.85 -37.25 -2.38
CA PHE A 746 -6.66 -37.22 -3.60
C PHE A 746 -6.53 -38.51 -4.42
N THR A 747 -7.61 -38.84 -5.11
CA THR A 747 -7.77 -40.03 -5.97
C THR A 747 -7.61 -39.68 -7.47
N VAL A 748 -7.68 -40.69 -8.33
CA VAL A 748 -7.78 -40.47 -9.79
C VAL A 748 -9.14 -39.85 -10.16
N ASP A 749 -10.21 -40.17 -9.43
CA ASP A 749 -11.54 -39.63 -9.70
C ASP A 749 -11.62 -38.14 -9.34
N ASP A 750 -11.02 -37.72 -8.22
CA ASP A 750 -10.83 -36.30 -7.88
C ASP A 750 -10.07 -35.56 -9.00
N LEU A 751 -9.03 -36.19 -9.55
CA LEU A 751 -8.23 -35.63 -10.63
C LEU A 751 -9.07 -35.49 -11.91
N VAL A 752 -9.86 -36.50 -12.28
CA VAL A 752 -10.77 -36.46 -13.43
C VAL A 752 -11.81 -35.35 -13.26
N GLN A 753 -12.41 -35.24 -12.08
CA GLN A 753 -13.43 -34.22 -11.76
C GLN A 753 -12.84 -32.81 -11.80
N GLN A 754 -11.71 -32.56 -11.12
CA GLN A 754 -11.09 -31.24 -11.02
C GLN A 754 -10.42 -30.78 -12.33
N THR A 755 -10.21 -31.69 -13.29
CA THR A 755 -9.65 -31.38 -14.61
C THR A 755 -10.63 -31.69 -15.74
N ALA A 756 -11.93 -31.64 -15.46
CA ALA A 756 -12.98 -31.79 -16.47
C ALA A 756 -12.88 -30.71 -17.55
N GLY A 757 -13.06 -31.11 -18.82
CA GLY A 757 -12.91 -30.22 -19.98
C GLY A 757 -11.46 -29.90 -20.38
N ILE A 758 -10.46 -30.58 -19.81
CA ILE A 758 -9.04 -30.43 -20.16
C ILE A 758 -8.48 -31.77 -20.62
N GLU A 759 -7.87 -31.79 -21.81
CA GLU A 759 -7.13 -32.94 -22.34
C GLU A 759 -5.76 -33.02 -21.65
N CYS A 760 -5.67 -33.88 -20.64
CA CYS A 760 -4.43 -34.19 -19.94
C CYS A 760 -4.44 -35.67 -19.51
N ARG A 761 -3.29 -36.19 -19.08
CA ARG A 761 -3.24 -37.52 -18.47
C ARG A 761 -4.04 -37.55 -17.16
N LYS A 762 -4.75 -38.66 -16.94
CA LYS A 762 -5.63 -38.90 -15.78
C LYS A 762 -5.17 -40.18 -15.06
N ASP A 763 -3.98 -40.16 -14.47
CA ASP A 763 -3.39 -41.33 -13.82
C ASP A 763 -2.58 -40.99 -12.57
N HIS A 764 -2.25 -42.02 -11.78
CA HIS A 764 -1.58 -41.90 -10.48
C HIS A 764 -0.26 -41.11 -10.49
N ARG A 765 0.40 -40.96 -11.65
CA ARG A 765 1.70 -40.27 -11.75
C ARG A 765 1.58 -38.75 -11.67
N VAL A 766 0.39 -38.18 -11.89
CA VAL A 766 0.15 -36.73 -11.93
C VAL A 766 -0.78 -36.21 -10.80
N ILE A 767 -1.23 -37.07 -9.89
CA ILE A 767 -2.11 -36.70 -8.75
C ILE A 767 -1.49 -35.61 -7.86
N ASP A 768 -0.17 -35.54 -7.72
CA ASP A 768 0.51 -34.51 -6.92
C ASP A 768 0.44 -33.09 -7.49
N GLU A 769 -0.07 -32.93 -8.69
CA GLU A 769 -0.22 -31.65 -9.39
C GLU A 769 -1.70 -31.27 -9.63
N ILE A 770 -2.64 -31.99 -8.99
CA ILE A 770 -4.09 -31.72 -8.98
C ILE A 770 -4.42 -30.29 -8.48
N PRO A 771 -5.47 -29.61 -9.00
CA PRO A 771 -5.83 -28.25 -8.58
C PRO A 771 -5.92 -28.04 -7.06
N GLY A 772 -6.59 -28.94 -6.34
CA GLY A 772 -6.76 -28.88 -4.88
C GLY A 772 -5.47 -28.96 -4.05
N ALA A 773 -4.30 -29.20 -4.65
CA ALA A 773 -3.01 -29.11 -3.98
C ALA A 773 -2.43 -27.67 -3.92
N TYR A 774 -3.07 -26.71 -4.59
CA TYR A 774 -2.63 -25.32 -4.77
C TYR A 774 -3.61 -24.30 -4.17
N LYS A 775 -3.12 -23.08 -3.87
CA LYS A 775 -4.00 -21.96 -3.48
C LYS A 775 -4.88 -21.55 -4.66
N PRO A 776 -6.10 -21.02 -4.44
CA PRO A 776 -6.91 -20.49 -5.53
C PRO A 776 -6.16 -19.38 -6.26
N ILE A 777 -5.98 -19.53 -7.58
CA ILE A 777 -5.20 -18.57 -8.37
C ILE A 777 -5.89 -17.20 -8.42
N GLU A 778 -7.21 -17.12 -8.25
CA GLU A 778 -7.95 -15.86 -8.11
C GLU A 778 -7.70 -15.17 -6.77
N GLU A 779 -7.68 -15.93 -5.66
CA GLU A 779 -7.33 -15.38 -4.35
C GLU A 779 -5.93 -14.78 -4.41
N VAL A 780 -5.04 -15.47 -5.12
CA VAL A 780 -3.74 -14.93 -5.48
C VAL A 780 -3.89 -13.66 -6.32
N MET A 781 -4.55 -13.68 -7.49
CA MET A 781 -4.76 -12.51 -8.36
C MET A 781 -5.22 -11.26 -7.57
N ASN A 782 -5.95 -11.45 -6.46
CA ASN A 782 -6.46 -10.41 -5.57
C ASN A 782 -5.57 -10.08 -4.35
N GLN A 783 -4.90 -11.07 -3.75
CA GLN A 783 -3.69 -10.85 -2.95
C GLN A 783 -2.62 -10.11 -3.76
N GLN A 784 -2.87 -9.96 -5.06
CA GLN A 784 -2.06 -9.38 -6.09
C GLN A 784 -2.65 -8.02 -6.59
N SER A 785 -3.13 -7.78 -7.82
CA SER A 785 -3.70 -6.51 -8.34
C SER A 785 -2.86 -5.18 -8.51
N ASP A 786 -1.82 -4.86 -7.70
CA ASP A 786 -0.87 -3.70 -7.84
C ASP A 786 0.64 -3.88 -8.31
N LEU A 787 1.39 -4.98 -8.08
CA LEU A 787 2.75 -5.25 -8.62
C LEU A 787 2.74 -5.54 -10.12
N VAL A 788 1.69 -6.20 -10.62
CA VAL A 788 1.47 -6.49 -12.04
C VAL A 788 0.03 -6.19 -12.47
N GLU A 789 -0.15 -6.00 -13.76
CA GLU A 789 -1.42 -5.86 -14.47
C GLU A 789 -1.72 -7.16 -15.22
N ILE A 790 -2.99 -7.57 -15.32
CA ILE A 790 -3.38 -8.74 -16.12
C ILE A 790 -3.51 -8.32 -17.58
N VAL A 791 -2.64 -8.87 -18.43
CA VAL A 791 -2.69 -8.69 -19.89
C VAL A 791 -3.61 -9.72 -20.53
N ALA A 792 -3.53 -10.98 -20.08
CA ALA A 792 -4.41 -12.04 -20.55
C ALA A 792 -4.68 -13.04 -19.43
N THR A 793 -5.94 -13.46 -19.31
CA THR A 793 -6.34 -14.60 -18.47
C THR A 793 -6.44 -15.83 -19.36
N LEU A 794 -5.60 -16.83 -19.11
CA LEU A 794 -5.48 -18.05 -19.89
C LEU A 794 -6.22 -19.20 -19.21
N LYS A 795 -7.06 -19.92 -19.96
CA LYS A 795 -7.62 -21.22 -19.57
C LYS A 795 -6.96 -22.33 -20.38
N GLN A 796 -6.37 -23.31 -19.72
CA GLN A 796 -5.80 -24.48 -20.39
C GLN A 796 -6.89 -25.36 -21.03
N VAL A 797 -6.58 -25.94 -22.19
CA VAL A 797 -7.37 -26.96 -22.89
C VAL A 797 -6.59 -28.24 -23.17
N VAL A 798 -5.25 -28.15 -23.25
CA VAL A 798 -4.34 -29.31 -23.17
C VAL A 798 -3.33 -29.05 -22.06
N CYS A 799 -2.97 -30.08 -21.28
CA CYS A 799 -1.82 -30.05 -20.38
C CYS A 799 -1.02 -31.36 -20.44
N VAL A 800 0.27 -31.23 -20.69
CA VAL A 800 1.28 -32.29 -20.64
C VAL A 800 2.18 -32.01 -19.44
N LYS A 801 2.18 -32.93 -18.45
CA LYS A 801 3.04 -32.86 -17.27
C LYS A 801 4.32 -33.68 -17.45
N GLY A 802 5.38 -33.21 -16.79
CA GLY A 802 6.73 -33.77 -16.83
C GLY A 802 6.96 -35.02 -16.00
#